data_AF-A0A4V2QX52-F1
#
_entry.id   AF-A0A4V2QX52-F1
#
_cell.length_a   1.000
_cell.length_b   1.000
_cell.length_c   1.000
_cell.angle_alpha   90.00
_cell.angle_beta   90.00
_cell.angle_gamma   90.00
#
_symmetry.space_group_name_H-M   'P 1'
#
loop_
_entity.id
_entity.type
_entity.pdbx_description
1 polymer ?
#
loop_
_entity_poly.entity_id
_entity_poly.type
_entity_poly.pdbx_seq_one_letter_code
_entity_poly.pdbx_strand_id
1 'polypeptide(L)'
;METPEGPSDAELIARVRNGDLEAYGELFGRHHHAAERMARQLVPPNDADDLAGDAFAKVLEALRNGGGPDISFRAYLLTTVRRVHVDRIRAGKKVQTTDDIAAYEREPETFDDPTVTGFESGAAAKAFASLPERWQAVLWHTEVEGEKPAAIAPMLGLTANGVSALAYRAREGLRQAYLQQHLADVAGDRCRWTTERLGAYVRGGLTKRENRNVREHLDDCAKCTAVYLELVEVNSALPALLAPALLGTAGLGYLAAASGAKVGFAGFLVAGWRKATENSTRTAVGAGAVVVVAVAAVLAAMALTGNETPLAAIDKPQTQQPTQPPGNPPTANPPTAKPPTVKPPVVPPTQPEPEPEPTQTTEPTTAPSTTAPTSEPPTPTPTPTPVEPTTPIFDEGLLTISAPRGGGAPGGAAPGDRSVGARSVMVESAAAAQWLITIKVPANNTKPVTIGIKYGGFLSWPVSGNPAGWTCARAADGRSGKCTALNPSAPATMQLSFTDPTGGSVADRTFTVSAKAGRLFDDDSETVTAPARTDENLLTIGVRKTDPDVYYRTLTVAPGTDRTAVTLKVQYGAALSWPIKGTPAGWKCSPSAKTCTALNPARPAPLYAEFAVPDGSAAARTYSVSATAGLVSDTDSETLPGIRADESLLQIVTPSPKEDPNPFVYNRFLKINGTTGPVTLEISWGRNLSMLSSLHRSWTCSRSIDIRRATCTTDHYTKSLNTEWASWPGSGPANTVTVKATTPSRYDTDTAPIPPASSRR
;
A
#
# COMPACT_ATOMS: atom_id res chain seq x y z
N MET A 1 -6.25 25.92 -19.85
CA MET A 1 -7.19 25.62 -18.75
C MET A 1 -8.38 24.95 -19.41
N GLU A 2 -8.23 23.69 -19.80
CA GLU A 2 -9.30 22.92 -20.47
C GLU A 2 -10.22 22.32 -19.41
N THR A 3 -11.47 22.76 -19.40
CA THR A 3 -12.58 22.06 -18.73
C THR A 3 -12.89 20.77 -19.48
N PRO A 4 -13.20 19.65 -18.80
CA PRO A 4 -13.58 18.42 -19.48
C PRO A 4 -14.85 18.63 -20.31
N GLU A 5 -14.85 18.14 -21.55
CA GLU A 5 -15.99 18.18 -22.47
C GLU A 5 -17.13 17.30 -21.96
N GLY A 6 -18.18 17.90 -21.39
CA GLY A 6 -19.45 17.25 -21.05
C GLY A 6 -20.02 17.64 -19.68
N PRO A 7 -21.37 17.64 -19.52
CA PRO A 7 -22.02 17.93 -18.23
C PRO A 7 -21.72 16.83 -17.19
N SER A 8 -21.48 17.24 -15.96
CA SER A 8 -21.32 16.33 -14.80
C SER A 8 -22.63 15.63 -14.43
N ASP A 9 -22.56 14.54 -13.68
CA ASP A 9 -23.78 13.80 -13.29
C ASP A 9 -24.72 14.66 -12.44
N ALA A 10 -24.17 15.56 -11.61
CA ALA A 10 -24.96 16.52 -10.82
C ALA A 10 -25.70 17.53 -11.71
N GLU A 11 -25.08 18.00 -12.78
CA GLU A 11 -25.72 18.90 -13.75
C GLU A 11 -26.81 18.17 -14.55
N LEU A 12 -26.57 16.91 -14.92
CA LEU A 12 -27.56 16.07 -15.57
C LEU A 12 -28.76 15.80 -14.65
N ILE A 13 -28.53 15.46 -13.38
CA ILE A 13 -29.59 15.30 -12.37
C ILE A 13 -30.44 16.58 -12.24
N ALA A 14 -29.79 17.74 -12.17
CA ALA A 14 -30.48 19.02 -12.07
C ALA A 14 -31.36 19.30 -13.31
N ARG A 15 -30.89 18.96 -14.52
CA ARG A 15 -31.68 19.07 -15.76
C ARG A 15 -32.88 18.13 -15.76
N VAL A 16 -32.70 16.88 -15.32
CA VAL A 16 -33.79 15.90 -15.20
C VAL A 16 -34.88 16.38 -14.25
N ARG A 17 -34.50 17.00 -13.12
CA ARG A 17 -35.45 17.62 -12.18
C ARG A 17 -36.22 18.78 -12.80
N ASN A 18 -35.59 19.51 -13.73
CA ASN A 18 -36.23 20.59 -14.49
C ASN A 18 -37.04 20.07 -15.70
N GLY A 19 -37.19 18.75 -15.87
CA GLY A 19 -38.03 18.13 -16.89
C GLY A 19 -37.31 17.73 -18.19
N ASP A 20 -35.98 17.87 -18.26
CA ASP A 20 -35.18 17.43 -19.40
C ASP A 20 -34.93 15.91 -19.34
N LEU A 21 -35.69 15.16 -20.14
CA LEU A 21 -35.56 13.70 -20.23
C LEU A 21 -34.35 13.25 -21.06
N GLU A 22 -33.81 14.09 -21.94
CA GLU A 22 -32.61 13.74 -22.72
C GLU A 22 -31.38 13.66 -21.79
N ALA A 23 -31.30 14.54 -20.80
CA ALA A 23 -30.29 14.47 -19.73
C ALA A 23 -30.35 13.15 -18.94
N TYR A 24 -31.53 12.55 -18.80
CA TYR A 24 -31.67 11.23 -18.17
C TYR A 24 -31.12 10.11 -19.05
N GLY A 25 -31.24 10.23 -20.38
CA GLY A 25 -30.65 9.32 -21.34
C GLY A 25 -29.12 9.25 -21.23
N GLU A 26 -28.47 10.38 -20.95
CA GLU A 26 -27.02 10.43 -20.73
C GLU A 26 -26.61 9.74 -19.41
N LEU A 27 -27.36 9.95 -18.32
CA LEU A 27 -27.18 9.21 -17.06
C LEU A 27 -27.40 7.71 -17.26
N PHE A 28 -28.42 7.32 -18.02
CA PHE A 28 -28.66 5.92 -18.38
C PHE A 28 -27.46 5.33 -19.12
N GLY A 29 -26.99 5.98 -20.19
CA GLY A 29 -25.83 5.54 -20.97
C GLY A 29 -24.59 5.31 -20.11
N ARG A 30 -24.28 6.25 -19.20
CA ARG A 30 -23.11 6.20 -18.30
C ARG A 30 -23.17 5.11 -17.22
N HIS A 31 -24.37 4.71 -16.77
CA HIS A 31 -24.52 3.83 -15.60
C HIS A 31 -25.24 2.50 -15.86
N HIS A 32 -25.83 2.27 -17.04
CA HIS A 32 -26.62 1.06 -17.32
C HIS A 32 -25.82 -0.23 -17.09
N HIS A 33 -24.58 -0.31 -17.59
CA HIS A 33 -23.72 -1.47 -17.40
C HIS A 33 -23.44 -1.77 -15.92
N ALA A 34 -23.36 -0.75 -15.06
CA ALA A 34 -23.14 -0.97 -13.64
C ALA A 34 -24.38 -1.58 -12.96
N ALA A 35 -25.57 -1.08 -13.29
CA ALA A 35 -26.83 -1.62 -12.79
C ALA A 35 -27.10 -3.04 -13.30
N GLU A 36 -26.86 -3.29 -14.59
CA GLU A 36 -27.01 -4.60 -15.22
C GLU A 36 -26.07 -5.64 -14.59
N ARG A 37 -24.79 -5.28 -14.38
CA ARG A 37 -23.84 -6.15 -13.67
C ARG A 37 -24.33 -6.53 -12.28
N MET A 38 -24.92 -5.59 -11.54
CA MET A 38 -25.50 -5.85 -10.23
C MET A 38 -26.75 -6.73 -10.32
N ALA A 39 -27.63 -6.46 -11.30
CA ALA A 39 -28.84 -7.24 -11.51
C ALA A 39 -28.53 -8.71 -11.83
N ARG A 40 -27.52 -8.97 -12.67
CA ARG A 40 -27.03 -10.33 -12.98
C ARG A 40 -26.52 -11.11 -11.76
N GLN A 41 -26.19 -10.44 -10.65
CA GLN A 41 -25.83 -11.11 -9.39
C GLN A 41 -27.04 -11.44 -8.51
N LEU A 42 -28.20 -10.84 -8.79
CA LEU A 42 -29.41 -10.97 -7.99
C LEU A 42 -30.46 -11.85 -8.66
N VAL A 43 -30.51 -11.88 -9.99
CA VAL A 43 -31.53 -12.61 -10.77
C VAL A 43 -30.91 -13.36 -11.94
N PRO A 44 -31.60 -14.37 -12.52
CA PRO A 44 -31.17 -15.04 -13.73
C PRO A 44 -30.92 -14.05 -14.89
N PRO A 45 -30.06 -14.41 -15.87
CA PRO A 45 -29.67 -13.49 -16.95
C PRO A 45 -30.85 -12.90 -17.74
N ASN A 46 -31.95 -13.64 -17.88
CA ASN A 46 -33.14 -13.21 -18.63
C ASN A 46 -33.92 -12.09 -17.92
N ASP A 47 -33.82 -11.99 -16.58
CA ASP A 47 -34.58 -11.02 -15.78
C ASP A 47 -33.71 -9.82 -15.35
N ALA A 48 -32.42 -9.85 -15.68
CA ALA A 48 -31.44 -8.86 -15.23
C ALA A 48 -31.69 -7.48 -15.86
N ASP A 49 -32.00 -7.45 -17.16
CA ASP A 49 -32.31 -6.22 -17.88
C ASP A 49 -33.61 -5.59 -17.36
N ASP A 50 -34.63 -6.42 -17.08
CA ASP A 50 -35.88 -5.97 -16.49
C ASP A 50 -35.68 -5.42 -15.07
N LEU A 51 -34.84 -6.07 -14.26
CA LEU A 51 -34.52 -5.58 -12.91
C LEU A 51 -33.77 -4.25 -12.94
N ALA A 52 -32.79 -4.12 -13.84
CA ALA A 52 -32.07 -2.86 -14.03
C ALA A 52 -33.03 -1.76 -14.55
N GLY A 53 -33.88 -2.08 -15.52
CA GLY A 53 -34.90 -1.18 -16.06
C GLY A 53 -35.84 -0.63 -15.01
N ASP A 54 -36.41 -1.48 -14.16
CA ASP A 54 -37.26 -1.07 -13.04
C ASP A 54 -36.54 -0.15 -12.05
N ALA A 55 -35.25 -0.43 -11.79
CA ALA A 55 -34.45 0.40 -10.91
C ALA A 55 -34.25 1.80 -11.51
N PHE A 56 -33.92 1.89 -12.80
CA PHE A 56 -33.86 3.18 -13.50
C PHE A 56 -35.20 3.89 -13.45
N ALA A 57 -36.32 3.21 -13.77
CA ALA A 57 -37.66 3.80 -13.70
C ALA A 57 -37.96 4.41 -12.31
N LYS A 58 -37.65 3.68 -11.23
CA LYS A 58 -37.81 4.20 -9.85
C LYS A 58 -36.90 5.38 -9.55
N VAL A 59 -35.65 5.39 -10.03
CA VAL A 59 -34.75 6.54 -9.86
C VAL A 59 -35.28 7.76 -10.62
N LEU A 60 -35.76 7.58 -11.86
CA LEU A 60 -36.35 8.66 -12.65
C LEU A 60 -37.57 9.26 -11.95
N GLU A 61 -38.47 8.41 -11.44
CA GLU A 61 -39.63 8.85 -10.68
C GLU A 61 -39.22 9.64 -9.43
N ALA A 62 -38.24 9.13 -8.67
CA ALA A 62 -37.71 9.81 -7.49
C ALA A 62 -37.14 11.19 -7.83
N LEU A 63 -36.37 11.31 -8.92
CA LEU A 63 -35.80 12.57 -9.37
C LEU A 63 -36.90 13.56 -9.80
N ARG A 64 -37.90 13.12 -10.57
CA ARG A 64 -39.02 13.98 -11.00
C ARG A 64 -39.85 14.50 -9.83
N ASN A 65 -39.95 13.72 -8.76
CA ASN A 65 -40.64 14.10 -7.53
C ASN A 65 -39.76 14.97 -6.59
N GLY A 66 -38.57 15.40 -7.04
CA GLY A 66 -37.66 16.25 -6.26
C GLY A 66 -36.87 15.51 -5.19
N GLY A 67 -36.93 14.17 -5.15
CA GLY A 67 -36.10 13.31 -4.31
C GLY A 67 -34.87 12.77 -5.05
N GLY A 68 -34.39 11.60 -4.62
CA GLY A 68 -33.24 10.93 -5.22
C GLY A 68 -31.89 11.59 -4.92
N PRO A 69 -30.80 11.15 -5.58
CA PRO A 69 -29.45 11.63 -5.33
C PRO A 69 -29.25 13.03 -5.91
N ASP A 70 -28.41 13.86 -5.28
CA ASP A 70 -27.99 15.15 -5.84
C ASP A 70 -26.69 15.02 -6.65
N ILE A 71 -25.79 14.12 -6.22
CA ILE A 71 -24.46 13.96 -6.82
C ILE A 71 -24.11 12.48 -7.06
N SER A 72 -24.40 11.58 -6.11
CA SER A 72 -23.94 10.18 -6.14
C SER A 72 -24.91 9.24 -6.89
N PHE A 73 -25.10 9.47 -8.19
CA PHE A 73 -26.08 8.71 -8.99
C PHE A 73 -25.81 7.20 -8.98
N ARG A 74 -24.57 6.78 -9.21
CA ARG A 74 -24.21 5.35 -9.32
C ARG A 74 -24.49 4.57 -8.03
N ALA A 75 -24.09 5.08 -6.87
CA ALA A 75 -24.34 4.41 -5.60
C ALA A 75 -25.84 4.31 -5.26
N TYR A 76 -26.59 5.37 -5.55
CA TYR A 76 -28.05 5.39 -5.37
C TYR A 76 -28.76 4.40 -6.30
N LEU A 77 -28.32 4.30 -7.55
CA LEU A 77 -28.85 3.35 -8.51
C LEU A 77 -28.64 1.89 -8.07
N LEU A 78 -27.42 1.52 -7.65
CA LEU A 78 -27.09 0.15 -7.24
C LEU A 78 -27.86 -0.27 -5.98
N THR A 79 -28.05 0.64 -5.03
CA THR A 79 -28.92 0.39 -3.85
C THR A 79 -30.39 0.25 -4.25
N THR A 80 -30.85 1.03 -5.23
CA THR A 80 -32.20 0.92 -5.78
C THR A 80 -32.42 -0.43 -6.48
N VAL A 81 -31.46 -0.94 -7.27
CA VAL A 81 -31.52 -2.28 -7.89
C VAL A 81 -31.76 -3.37 -6.84
N ARG A 82 -31.00 -3.34 -5.74
CA ARG A 82 -31.18 -4.29 -4.63
C ARG A 82 -32.57 -4.16 -3.99
N ARG A 83 -33.04 -2.92 -3.77
CA ARG A 83 -34.35 -2.67 -3.18
C ARG A 83 -35.48 -3.20 -4.07
N VAL A 84 -35.43 -2.95 -5.37
CA VAL A 84 -36.39 -3.49 -6.34
C VAL A 84 -36.42 -5.01 -6.30
N HIS A 85 -35.25 -5.65 -6.25
CA HIS A 85 -35.16 -7.12 -6.14
C HIS A 85 -35.83 -7.64 -4.86
N VAL A 86 -35.54 -7.03 -3.71
CA VAL A 86 -36.16 -7.39 -2.43
C VAL A 86 -37.68 -7.16 -2.46
N ASP A 87 -38.14 -6.06 -3.05
CA ASP A 87 -39.56 -5.76 -3.21
C ASP A 87 -40.24 -6.80 -4.11
N ARG A 88 -39.61 -7.22 -5.22
CA ARG A 88 -40.11 -8.28 -6.12
C ARG A 88 -40.23 -9.63 -5.40
N ILE A 89 -39.22 -10.02 -4.61
CA ILE A 89 -39.29 -11.25 -3.79
C ILE A 89 -40.46 -11.17 -2.81
N ARG A 90 -40.61 -10.04 -2.10
CA ARG A 90 -41.70 -9.84 -1.14
C ARG A 90 -43.08 -9.85 -1.79
N ALA A 91 -43.21 -9.31 -3.00
CA ALA A 91 -44.45 -9.33 -3.78
C ALA A 91 -44.77 -10.74 -4.30
N GLY A 92 -43.76 -11.47 -4.79
CA GLY A 92 -43.90 -12.87 -5.21
C GLY A 92 -44.35 -13.80 -4.07
N LYS A 93 -43.90 -13.57 -2.82
CA LYS A 93 -44.40 -14.32 -1.65
C LYS A 93 -45.90 -14.11 -1.37
N LYS A 94 -46.51 -13.03 -1.87
CA LYS A 94 -47.94 -12.72 -1.69
C LYS A 94 -48.81 -13.27 -2.83
N VAL A 95 -48.22 -13.65 -3.97
CA VAL A 95 -48.90 -14.22 -5.13
C VAL A 95 -48.36 -15.64 -5.34
N GLN A 96 -48.91 -16.61 -4.62
CA GLN A 96 -48.63 -18.03 -4.84
C GLN A 96 -49.58 -18.53 -5.94
N THR A 97 -49.09 -18.64 -7.17
CA THR A 97 -49.78 -19.39 -8.23
C THR A 97 -49.54 -20.88 -7.99
N THR A 98 -50.60 -21.68 -7.98
CA THR A 98 -50.55 -23.12 -7.70
C THR A 98 -50.07 -23.87 -8.95
N ASP A 99 -48.76 -23.88 -9.19
CA ASP A 99 -48.05 -24.89 -9.98
C ASP A 99 -46.53 -24.63 -9.78
N ASP A 100 -45.76 -25.70 -9.55
CA ASP A 100 -44.33 -25.73 -9.21
C ASP A 100 -43.93 -25.49 -7.74
N ILE A 101 -44.39 -26.40 -6.87
CA ILE A 101 -43.79 -26.65 -5.55
C ILE A 101 -42.48 -27.45 -5.75
N ALA A 102 -41.38 -26.77 -6.14
CA ALA A 102 -40.05 -27.39 -6.16
C ALA A 102 -38.87 -26.43 -5.85
N ALA A 103 -39.10 -25.15 -5.53
CA ALA A 103 -38.01 -24.18 -5.35
C ALA A 103 -38.07 -23.38 -4.03
N TYR A 104 -38.60 -23.97 -2.95
CA TYR A 104 -38.90 -23.23 -1.72
C TYR A 104 -38.11 -23.73 -0.50
N GLU A 105 -36.86 -23.29 -0.36
CA GLU A 105 -36.20 -23.15 0.96
C GLU A 105 -35.32 -21.87 0.99
N ARG A 106 -35.97 -20.71 1.14
CA ARG A 106 -35.36 -19.55 1.81
C ARG A 106 -36.44 -18.71 2.49
N GLU A 107 -36.62 -18.96 3.78
CA GLU A 107 -37.47 -18.13 4.63
C GLU A 107 -36.95 -16.68 4.68
N PRO A 108 -37.86 -15.69 4.81
CA PRO A 108 -37.51 -14.27 4.82
C PRO A 108 -37.34 -13.77 6.26
N GLU A 109 -36.12 -13.46 6.68
CA GLU A 109 -35.88 -12.68 7.90
C GLU A 109 -36.28 -11.21 7.64
N THR A 110 -37.04 -10.67 8.58
CA THR A 110 -37.50 -9.28 8.64
C THR A 110 -36.33 -8.31 8.75
N PHE A 111 -36.53 -7.06 8.30
CA PHE A 111 -35.54 -6.00 8.40
C PHE A 111 -35.42 -5.54 9.86
N ASP A 112 -34.59 -6.27 10.61
CA ASP A 112 -33.77 -5.85 11.75
C ASP A 112 -33.05 -7.10 12.27
N ASP A 113 -31.92 -7.47 11.67
CA ASP A 113 -30.70 -7.84 12.40
C ASP A 113 -29.52 -8.09 11.44
N PRO A 114 -28.41 -7.34 11.53
CA PRO A 114 -27.13 -7.67 10.90
C PRO A 114 -26.40 -8.86 11.56
N THR A 115 -27.09 -9.82 12.18
CA THR A 115 -26.48 -11.03 12.74
C THR A 115 -26.48 -12.09 11.63
N VAL A 116 -25.42 -12.23 10.83
CA VAL A 116 -24.23 -13.03 11.16
C VAL A 116 -23.00 -12.51 10.34
N THR A 117 -23.06 -11.29 9.78
CA THR A 117 -21.91 -10.61 9.13
C THR A 117 -21.82 -9.11 9.44
N GLY A 118 -22.65 -8.59 10.36
CA GLY A 118 -23.02 -7.19 10.35
C GLY A 118 -22.79 -6.39 11.62
N PHE A 119 -22.06 -6.93 12.61
CA PHE A 119 -21.48 -6.05 13.64
C PHE A 119 -20.34 -5.20 13.03
N GLU A 120 -19.47 -5.82 12.23
CA GLU A 120 -18.29 -5.19 11.62
C GLU A 120 -18.62 -4.36 10.37
N SER A 121 -19.63 -4.76 9.58
CA SER A 121 -20.05 -4.06 8.35
C SER A 121 -20.97 -2.85 8.61
N GLY A 122 -21.68 -2.83 9.75
CA GLY A 122 -22.69 -1.81 10.07
C GLY A 122 -22.09 -0.44 10.41
N ALA A 123 -21.00 -0.39 11.17
CA ALA A 123 -20.37 0.86 11.55
C ALA A 123 -19.65 1.53 10.37
N ALA A 124 -19.01 0.75 9.48
CA ALA A 124 -18.42 1.24 8.24
C ALA A 124 -19.48 1.80 7.28
N ALA A 125 -20.62 1.11 7.13
CA ALA A 125 -21.73 1.60 6.30
C ALA A 125 -22.35 2.88 6.86
N LYS A 126 -22.56 2.96 8.18
CA LYS A 126 -23.06 4.18 8.84
C LYS A 126 -22.08 5.35 8.71
N ALA A 127 -20.78 5.09 8.85
CA ALA A 127 -19.73 6.09 8.68
C ALA A 127 -19.61 6.57 7.22
N PHE A 128 -19.79 5.69 6.24
CA PHE A 128 -19.82 6.07 4.83
C PHE A 128 -21.06 6.90 4.49
N ALA A 129 -22.23 6.47 4.99
CA ALA A 129 -23.50 7.16 4.77
C ALA A 129 -23.55 8.56 5.41
N SER A 130 -22.75 8.84 6.45
CA SER A 130 -22.69 10.16 7.07
C SER A 130 -21.80 11.16 6.33
N LEU A 131 -21.04 10.73 5.32
CA LEU A 131 -20.19 11.62 4.54
C LEU A 131 -21.02 12.46 3.54
N PRO A 132 -20.53 13.65 3.14
CA PRO A 132 -21.10 14.40 2.03
C PRO A 132 -21.21 13.53 0.76
N GLU A 133 -22.29 13.66 -0.02
CA GLU A 133 -22.52 12.82 -1.21
C GLU A 133 -21.35 12.84 -2.20
N ARG A 134 -20.72 14.00 -2.36
CA ARG A 134 -19.54 14.15 -3.23
C ARG A 134 -18.34 13.32 -2.75
N TRP A 135 -18.21 13.11 -1.45
CA TRP A 135 -17.18 12.26 -0.84
C TRP A 135 -17.53 10.78 -0.98
N GLN A 136 -18.81 10.42 -0.83
CA GLN A 136 -19.28 9.07 -1.08
C GLN A 136 -19.04 8.66 -2.54
N ALA A 137 -19.38 9.54 -3.48
CA ALA A 137 -19.18 9.30 -4.91
C ALA A 137 -17.70 9.04 -5.24
N VAL A 138 -16.80 9.94 -4.84
CA VAL A 138 -15.37 9.74 -5.15
C VAL A 138 -14.82 8.46 -4.51
N LEU A 139 -15.21 8.13 -3.27
CA LEU A 139 -14.76 6.91 -2.59
C LEU A 139 -15.32 5.66 -3.26
N TRP A 140 -16.58 5.68 -3.70
CA TRP A 140 -17.18 4.56 -4.43
C TRP A 140 -16.40 4.29 -5.72
N HIS A 141 -16.19 5.32 -6.53
CA HIS A 141 -15.48 5.16 -7.80
C HIS A 141 -14.00 4.77 -7.62
N THR A 142 -13.27 5.38 -6.69
CA THR A 142 -11.82 5.10 -6.54
C THR A 142 -11.51 3.85 -5.73
N GLU A 143 -12.25 3.61 -4.63
CA GLU A 143 -11.93 2.55 -3.68
C GLU A 143 -12.74 1.28 -3.93
N VAL A 144 -14.02 1.42 -4.31
CA VAL A 144 -14.91 0.27 -4.52
C VAL A 144 -14.78 -0.25 -5.95
N GLU A 145 -14.82 0.65 -6.94
CA GLU A 145 -14.75 0.28 -8.36
C GLU A 145 -13.33 0.29 -8.94
N GLY A 146 -12.36 0.85 -8.21
CA GLY A 146 -10.95 0.90 -8.63
C GLY A 146 -10.68 1.79 -9.84
N GLU A 147 -11.60 2.72 -10.15
CA GLU A 147 -11.48 3.62 -11.29
C GLU A 147 -10.37 4.67 -11.08
N LYS A 148 -9.65 5.01 -12.14
CA LYS A 148 -8.58 6.01 -12.08
C LYS A 148 -9.18 7.43 -11.97
N PRO A 149 -8.53 8.38 -11.24
CA PRO A 149 -9.03 9.75 -11.08
C PRO A 149 -9.36 10.49 -12.40
N ALA A 150 -8.64 10.17 -13.49
CA ALA A 150 -8.88 10.75 -14.81
C ALA A 150 -10.21 10.30 -15.44
N ALA A 151 -10.69 9.07 -15.15
CA ALA A 151 -11.95 8.56 -15.67
C ALA A 151 -13.17 9.14 -14.92
N ILE A 152 -12.98 9.48 -13.64
CA ILE A 152 -14.03 9.99 -12.75
C ILE A 152 -14.18 11.52 -12.88
N ALA A 153 -13.12 12.20 -13.30
CA ALA A 153 -13.04 13.66 -13.43
C ALA A 153 -14.24 14.28 -14.18
N PRO A 154 -14.64 13.78 -15.37
CA PRO A 154 -15.82 14.29 -16.07
C PRO A 154 -17.13 14.08 -15.29
N MET A 155 -17.32 12.92 -14.66
CA MET A 155 -18.54 12.59 -13.89
C MET A 155 -18.74 13.54 -12.70
N LEU A 156 -17.64 13.92 -12.01
CA LEU A 156 -17.65 14.80 -10.84
C LEU A 156 -17.48 16.30 -11.17
N GLY A 157 -17.34 16.66 -12.45
CA GLY A 157 -17.05 18.04 -12.88
C GLY A 157 -15.74 18.59 -12.29
N LEU A 158 -14.69 17.77 -12.22
CA LEU A 158 -13.40 18.11 -11.62
C LEU A 158 -12.24 17.78 -12.55
N THR A 159 -11.06 18.35 -12.29
CA THR A 159 -9.81 17.88 -12.90
C THR A 159 -9.35 16.57 -12.24
N ALA A 160 -8.53 15.77 -12.93
CA ALA A 160 -7.98 14.53 -12.35
C ALA A 160 -7.20 14.79 -11.03
N ASN A 161 -6.47 15.90 -10.96
CA ASN A 161 -5.80 16.33 -9.73
C ASN A 161 -6.80 16.72 -8.63
N GLY A 162 -7.90 17.39 -9.01
CA GLY A 162 -9.01 17.70 -8.11
C GLY A 162 -9.68 16.46 -7.54
N VAL A 163 -9.88 15.42 -8.35
CA VAL A 163 -10.40 14.10 -7.92
C VAL A 163 -9.44 13.42 -6.95
N SER A 164 -8.14 13.38 -7.26
CA SER A 164 -7.12 12.81 -6.35
C SER A 164 -7.09 13.52 -4.98
N ALA A 165 -7.14 14.84 -4.98
CA ALA A 165 -7.19 15.64 -3.75
C ALA A 165 -8.52 15.49 -2.99
N LEU A 166 -9.64 15.29 -3.69
CA LEU A 166 -10.93 15.01 -3.08
C LEU A 166 -10.96 13.61 -2.47
N ALA A 167 -10.49 12.58 -3.19
CA ALA A 167 -10.39 11.20 -2.71
C ALA A 167 -9.54 11.11 -1.44
N TYR A 168 -8.41 11.82 -1.40
CA TYR A 168 -7.58 11.90 -0.19
C TYR A 168 -8.35 12.45 1.01
N ARG A 169 -9.06 13.58 0.83
CA ARG A 169 -9.87 14.19 1.89
C ARG A 169 -11.06 13.33 2.28
N ALA A 170 -11.70 12.68 1.31
CA ALA A 170 -12.84 11.79 1.56
C ALA A 170 -12.43 10.55 2.36
N ARG A 171 -11.26 9.95 2.08
CA ARG A 171 -10.69 8.87 2.92
C ARG A 171 -10.46 9.34 4.36
N GLU A 172 -9.97 10.57 4.55
CA GLU A 172 -9.79 11.12 5.89
C GLU A 172 -11.13 11.37 6.60
N GLY A 173 -12.11 11.90 5.88
CA GLY A 173 -13.48 12.04 6.36
C GLY A 173 -14.10 10.72 6.79
N LEU A 174 -13.94 9.67 6.00
CA LEU A 174 -14.43 8.34 6.32
C LEU A 174 -13.81 7.80 7.61
N ARG A 175 -12.49 7.97 7.80
CA ARG A 175 -11.82 7.55 9.04
C ARG A 175 -12.34 8.31 10.26
N GLN A 176 -12.54 9.62 10.13
CA GLN A 176 -13.09 10.43 11.22
C GLN A 176 -14.52 10.01 11.56
N ALA A 177 -15.38 9.82 10.56
CA ALA A 177 -16.74 9.34 10.74
C ALA A 177 -16.77 7.93 11.37
N TYR A 178 -15.87 7.04 10.95
CA TYR A 178 -15.75 5.69 11.51
C TYR A 178 -15.33 5.71 12.98
N LEU A 179 -14.31 6.49 13.32
CA LEU A 179 -13.87 6.68 14.70
C LEU A 179 -15.00 7.27 15.55
N GLN A 180 -15.78 8.20 15.01
CA GLN A 180 -16.90 8.80 15.72
C GLN A 180 -18.02 7.79 16.03
N GLN A 181 -18.26 6.80 15.16
CA GLN A 181 -19.19 5.71 15.45
C GLN A 181 -18.68 4.79 16.58
N HIS A 182 -17.36 4.56 16.69
CA HIS A 182 -16.76 3.70 17.73
C HIS A 182 -16.49 4.43 19.05
N LEU A 183 -16.39 5.76 19.04
CA LEU A 183 -16.26 6.58 20.25
C LEU A 183 -17.50 6.49 21.15
N ALA A 184 -18.67 6.18 20.58
CA ALA A 184 -19.89 5.94 21.35
C ALA A 184 -19.81 4.65 22.20
N ASP A 185 -19.09 3.63 21.72
CA ASP A 185 -19.02 2.30 22.33
C ASP A 185 -17.82 2.12 23.29
N VAL A 186 -16.78 2.95 23.17
CA VAL A 186 -15.52 2.85 23.96
C VAL A 186 -15.51 3.78 25.20
N ALA A 187 -16.68 4.26 25.64
CA ALA A 187 -16.82 5.28 26.69
C ALA A 187 -16.16 4.91 28.03
N GLY A 188 -14.91 5.35 28.21
CA GLY A 188 -14.18 5.40 29.47
C GLY A 188 -13.10 6.48 29.42
N ASP A 189 -12.92 7.24 30.51
CA ASP A 189 -12.05 8.43 30.55
C ASP A 189 -10.58 8.16 30.17
N ARG A 190 -10.11 6.91 30.37
CA ARG A 190 -8.75 6.50 29.99
C ARG A 190 -8.54 6.33 28.48
N CYS A 191 -9.58 6.08 27.69
CA CYS A 191 -9.45 5.76 26.26
C CYS A 191 -9.58 7.00 25.36
N ARG A 192 -10.27 8.04 25.85
CA ARG A 192 -10.60 9.26 25.09
C ARG A 192 -9.38 9.91 24.41
N TRP A 193 -8.29 10.07 25.17
CA TRP A 193 -7.06 10.69 24.66
C TRP A 193 -6.46 9.92 23.47
N THR A 194 -6.51 8.59 23.53
CA THR A 194 -5.96 7.69 22.51
C THR A 194 -6.88 7.63 21.30
N THR A 195 -8.19 7.50 21.51
CA THR A 195 -9.17 7.43 20.42
C THR A 195 -9.22 8.73 19.59
N GLU A 196 -9.02 9.89 20.21
CA GLU A 196 -8.90 11.18 19.51
C GLU A 196 -7.62 11.29 18.65
N ARG A 197 -6.57 10.52 18.99
CA ARG A 197 -5.26 10.55 18.33
C ARG A 197 -5.01 9.35 17.42
N LEU A 198 -5.89 8.36 17.43
CA LEU A 198 -5.73 7.10 16.68
C LEU A 198 -5.68 7.32 15.16
N GLY A 199 -6.46 8.29 14.65
CA GLY A 199 -6.40 8.68 13.24
C GLY A 199 -5.08 9.33 12.82
N ALA A 200 -4.43 10.09 13.71
CA ALA A 200 -3.10 10.65 13.44
C ALA A 200 -1.99 9.60 13.62
N TYR A 201 -2.19 8.65 14.55
CA TYR A 201 -1.28 7.53 14.80
C TYR A 201 -1.14 6.62 13.56
N VAL A 202 -2.26 6.22 12.93
CA VAL A 202 -2.25 5.40 11.70
C VAL A 202 -1.57 6.09 10.51
N ARG A 203 -1.55 7.42 10.48
CA ARG A 203 -0.87 8.21 9.43
C ARG A 203 0.61 8.48 9.72
N GLY A 204 1.13 8.04 10.87
CA GLY A 204 2.47 8.43 11.34
C GLY A 204 2.61 9.92 11.63
N GLY A 205 1.49 10.65 11.77
CA GLY A 205 1.44 12.11 11.93
C GLY A 205 1.56 12.61 13.37
N LEU A 206 1.77 11.71 14.33
CA LEU A 206 1.98 12.05 15.73
C LEU A 206 3.45 12.35 16.03
N THR A 207 3.69 13.20 17.02
CA THR A 207 5.04 13.41 17.55
C THR A 207 5.60 12.10 18.12
N LYS A 208 6.94 11.96 18.21
CA LYS A 208 7.57 10.75 18.80
C LYS A 208 7.03 10.40 20.19
N ARG A 209 6.69 11.42 20.99
CA ARG A 209 6.12 11.26 22.33
C ARG A 209 4.68 10.75 22.28
N GLU A 210 3.84 11.35 21.45
CA GLU A 210 2.44 10.92 21.29
C GLU A 210 2.34 9.53 20.69
N ASN A 211 3.19 9.21 19.70
CA ASN A 211 3.30 7.86 19.13
C ASN A 211 3.67 6.79 20.17
N ARG A 212 4.48 7.14 21.17
CA ARG A 212 4.81 6.21 22.27
C ARG A 212 3.62 6.02 23.20
N ASN A 213 2.97 7.11 23.60
CA ASN A 213 1.82 7.06 24.51
C ASN A 213 0.63 6.31 23.91
N VAL A 214 0.36 6.48 22.60
CA VAL A 214 -0.69 5.70 21.91
C VAL A 214 -0.32 4.22 21.88
N ARG A 215 0.94 3.85 21.57
CA ARG A 215 1.39 2.45 21.59
C ARG A 215 1.24 1.80 22.96
N GLU A 216 1.75 2.44 23.99
CA GLU A 216 1.65 1.96 25.38
C GLU A 216 0.19 1.75 25.80
N HIS A 217 -0.71 2.63 25.38
CA HIS A 217 -2.15 2.43 25.62
C HIS A 217 -2.75 1.27 24.81
N LEU A 218 -2.35 1.07 23.56
CA LEU A 218 -2.81 -0.06 22.74
C LEU A 218 -2.30 -1.40 23.30
N ASP A 219 -1.10 -1.43 23.87
CA ASP A 219 -0.56 -2.62 24.53
C ASP A 219 -1.40 -3.02 25.78
N ASP A 220 -1.96 -2.02 26.49
CA ASP A 220 -2.72 -2.23 27.73
C ASP A 220 -4.26 -2.22 27.55
N CYS A 221 -4.78 -1.83 26.39
CA CYS A 221 -6.22 -1.65 26.16
C CYS A 221 -6.73 -2.42 24.94
N ALA A 222 -7.32 -3.60 25.20
CA ALA A 222 -7.91 -4.45 24.16
C ALA A 222 -8.99 -3.74 23.32
N LYS A 223 -9.77 -2.81 23.91
CA LYS A 223 -10.81 -2.05 23.20
C LYS A 223 -10.23 -1.09 22.16
N CYS A 224 -9.24 -0.29 22.53
CA CYS A 224 -8.58 0.62 21.60
C CYS A 224 -7.77 -0.13 20.54
N THR A 225 -7.25 -1.31 20.88
CA THR A 225 -6.55 -2.19 19.93
C THR A 225 -7.49 -2.81 18.91
N ALA A 226 -8.70 -3.23 19.32
CA ALA A 226 -9.74 -3.65 18.39
C ALA A 226 -10.09 -2.51 17.40
N VAL A 227 -10.37 -1.31 17.90
CA VAL A 227 -10.66 -0.13 17.04
C VAL A 227 -9.48 0.21 16.11
N TYR A 228 -8.23 0.08 16.58
CA TYR A 228 -7.05 0.30 15.76
C TYR A 228 -6.93 -0.72 14.62
N LEU A 229 -7.10 -2.01 14.93
CA LEU A 229 -7.04 -3.08 13.93
C LEU A 229 -8.16 -2.94 12.90
N GLU A 230 -9.36 -2.59 13.35
CA GLU A 230 -10.48 -2.26 12.47
C GLU A 230 -10.19 -1.03 11.60
N LEU A 231 -9.59 0.04 12.13
CA LEU A 231 -9.26 1.23 11.35
C LEU A 231 -8.22 0.92 10.25
N VAL A 232 -7.28 0.02 10.54
CA VAL A 232 -6.29 -0.48 9.56
C VAL A 232 -6.94 -1.37 8.51
N GLU A 233 -7.92 -2.19 8.90
CA GLU A 233 -8.69 -3.05 8.00
C GLU A 233 -9.63 -2.25 7.11
N VAL A 234 -10.40 -1.29 7.64
CA VAL A 234 -11.20 -0.34 6.87
C VAL A 234 -10.35 0.34 5.82
N ASN A 235 -9.13 0.75 6.15
CA ASN A 235 -8.25 1.44 5.20
C ASN A 235 -7.66 0.53 4.09
N SER A 236 -7.61 -0.78 4.31
CA SER A 236 -7.01 -1.74 3.36
C SER A 236 -8.04 -2.61 2.64
N ALA A 237 -9.28 -2.64 3.10
CA ALA A 237 -10.35 -3.52 2.62
C ALA A 237 -11.69 -2.80 2.33
N LEU A 238 -11.69 -1.47 2.09
CA LEU A 238 -12.90 -0.69 1.75
C LEU A 238 -13.86 -1.38 0.76
N PRO A 239 -13.41 -1.93 -0.39
CA PRO A 239 -14.31 -2.65 -1.29
C PRO A 239 -14.96 -3.87 -0.61
N ALA A 240 -14.19 -4.69 0.11
CA ALA A 240 -14.67 -5.90 0.76
C ALA A 240 -15.61 -5.62 1.96
N LEU A 241 -15.59 -4.42 2.53
CA LEU A 241 -16.48 -4.00 3.60
C LEU A 241 -17.72 -3.27 3.08
N LEU A 242 -17.55 -2.26 2.22
CA LEU A 242 -18.65 -1.40 1.78
C LEU A 242 -19.59 -2.09 0.79
N ALA A 243 -19.07 -2.93 -0.13
CA ALA A 243 -19.94 -3.58 -1.11
C ALA A 243 -20.88 -4.61 -0.44
N PRO A 244 -20.44 -5.50 0.46
CA PRO A 244 -21.36 -6.38 1.17
C PRO A 244 -22.30 -5.64 2.12
N ALA A 245 -21.81 -4.58 2.78
CA ALA A 245 -22.64 -3.80 3.70
C ALA A 245 -23.79 -3.08 3.01
N LEU A 246 -23.53 -2.43 1.87
CA LEU A 246 -24.53 -1.65 1.13
C LEU A 246 -25.33 -2.51 0.14
N LEU A 247 -24.69 -3.48 -0.51
CA LEU A 247 -25.28 -4.28 -1.59
C LEU A 247 -25.66 -5.72 -1.17
N GLY A 248 -25.36 -6.15 0.05
CA GLY A 248 -25.64 -7.51 0.55
C GLY A 248 -24.70 -8.56 -0.03
N THR A 249 -25.10 -9.84 0.01
CA THR A 249 -24.29 -10.97 -0.50
C THR A 249 -23.91 -10.83 -1.98
N ALA A 250 -24.74 -10.14 -2.78
CA ALA A 250 -24.46 -9.83 -4.18
C ALA A 250 -23.33 -8.80 -4.38
N GLY A 251 -22.95 -8.04 -3.35
CA GLY A 251 -21.85 -7.07 -3.40
C GLY A 251 -20.50 -7.70 -3.72
N LEU A 252 -20.26 -8.95 -3.29
CA LEU A 252 -19.03 -9.68 -3.62
C LEU A 252 -18.97 -10.07 -5.11
N GLY A 253 -20.09 -10.48 -5.68
CA GLY A 253 -20.21 -10.78 -7.11
C GLY A 253 -20.10 -9.53 -7.98
N TYR A 254 -20.65 -8.40 -7.53
CA TYR A 254 -20.53 -7.11 -8.20
C TYR A 254 -19.07 -6.67 -8.35
N LEU A 255 -18.28 -6.76 -7.27
CA LEU A 255 -16.86 -6.38 -7.28
C LEU A 255 -16.00 -7.27 -8.17
N ALA A 256 -16.26 -8.58 -8.16
CA ALA A 256 -15.58 -9.53 -9.03
C ALA A 256 -15.84 -9.23 -10.51
N ALA A 257 -17.04 -8.74 -10.85
CA ALA A 257 -17.40 -8.35 -12.21
C ALA A 257 -16.91 -6.93 -12.60
N ALA A 258 -16.85 -5.99 -11.65
CA ALA A 258 -16.51 -4.59 -11.91
C ALA A 258 -15.01 -4.34 -12.13
N SER A 259 -14.13 -5.10 -11.45
CA SER A 259 -12.69 -4.82 -11.44
C SER A 259 -11.92 -5.33 -12.66
N GLY A 260 -12.52 -6.16 -13.53
CA GLY A 260 -11.86 -6.74 -14.73
C GLY A 260 -10.60 -7.57 -14.45
N ALA A 261 -10.19 -7.71 -13.18
CA ALA A 261 -8.98 -8.38 -12.76
C ALA A 261 -9.25 -9.87 -12.59
N LYS A 262 -8.78 -10.70 -13.53
CA LYS A 262 -8.64 -12.16 -13.35
C LYS A 262 -7.54 -12.53 -12.34
N VAL A 263 -7.14 -11.63 -11.45
CA VAL A 263 -6.03 -11.83 -10.50
C VAL A 263 -6.50 -11.44 -9.10
N GLY A 264 -6.68 -12.44 -8.24
CA GLY A 264 -6.49 -12.27 -6.80
C GLY A 264 -7.72 -12.26 -5.88
N PHE A 265 -8.95 -12.03 -6.34
CA PHE A 265 -10.08 -11.94 -5.39
C PHE A 265 -10.58 -13.31 -4.89
N ALA A 266 -10.51 -14.36 -5.73
CA ALA A 266 -10.69 -15.74 -5.26
C ALA A 266 -9.58 -16.16 -4.28
N GLY A 267 -8.37 -15.61 -4.42
CA GLY A 267 -7.28 -15.79 -3.45
C GLY A 267 -7.55 -15.07 -2.13
N PHE A 268 -8.17 -13.90 -2.15
CA PHE A 268 -8.49 -13.13 -0.96
C PHE A 268 -9.64 -13.76 -0.15
N LEU A 269 -10.68 -14.29 -0.82
CA LEU A 269 -11.79 -14.96 -0.12
C LEU A 269 -11.49 -16.43 0.22
N VAL A 270 -10.76 -17.20 -0.60
CA VAL A 270 -10.43 -18.60 -0.29
C VAL A 270 -9.21 -18.71 0.64
N ALA A 271 -8.23 -17.79 0.64
CA ALA A 271 -7.12 -17.83 1.59
C ALA A 271 -7.40 -17.08 2.90
N GLY A 272 -8.29 -16.08 2.88
CA GLY A 272 -8.74 -15.36 4.09
C GLY A 272 -9.68 -16.19 4.97
N TRP A 273 -10.61 -16.94 4.36
CA TRP A 273 -11.63 -17.67 5.13
C TRP A 273 -11.26 -19.11 5.47
N ARG A 274 -10.36 -19.76 4.73
CA ARG A 274 -9.91 -21.13 5.05
C ARG A 274 -9.10 -21.19 6.35
N LYS A 275 -8.56 -20.04 6.81
CA LYS A 275 -7.82 -19.93 8.07
C LYS A 275 -8.71 -19.66 9.29
N ALA A 276 -9.97 -19.29 9.09
CA ALA A 276 -10.92 -19.03 10.19
C ALA A 276 -11.69 -20.31 10.61
N THR A 277 -11.82 -21.31 9.72
CA THR A 277 -12.63 -22.52 10.00
C THR A 277 -11.84 -23.76 10.42
N GLU A 278 -10.50 -23.75 10.36
CA GLU A 278 -9.70 -24.89 10.87
C GLU A 278 -9.53 -24.88 12.40
N ASN A 279 -9.88 -23.79 13.09
CA ASN A 279 -9.65 -23.63 14.54
C ASN A 279 -10.91 -23.80 15.42
N SER A 280 -12.06 -24.25 14.89
CA SER A 280 -13.31 -24.26 15.67
C SER A 280 -14.10 -25.57 15.71
N THR A 281 -13.63 -26.66 15.09
CA THR A 281 -14.23 -27.97 15.31
C THR A 281 -13.37 -28.83 16.23
N ARG A 282 -13.49 -28.59 17.55
CA ARG A 282 -13.53 -29.61 18.63
C ARG A 282 -13.42 -28.95 20.01
N THR A 283 -14.57 -28.57 20.57
CA THR A 283 -15.10 -29.04 21.86
C THR A 283 -16.23 -28.12 22.32
N ALA A 284 -17.46 -28.61 22.23
CA ALA A 284 -18.53 -28.19 23.12
C ALA A 284 -19.28 -29.45 23.53
N VAL A 285 -18.86 -30.03 24.66
CA VAL A 285 -19.77 -30.79 25.52
C VAL A 285 -19.68 -30.12 26.89
N GLY A 286 -20.70 -29.33 27.23
CA GLY A 286 -20.92 -28.84 28.59
C GLY A 286 -20.99 -27.31 28.73
N ALA A 287 -22.21 -26.78 28.53
CA ALA A 287 -22.75 -25.52 29.06
C ALA A 287 -22.17 -24.16 28.56
N GLY A 288 -22.93 -23.50 27.67
CA GLY A 288 -22.79 -22.06 27.34
C GLY A 288 -22.46 -21.82 25.87
N ALA A 289 -23.47 -21.59 25.04
CA ALA A 289 -23.39 -21.59 23.58
C ALA A 289 -22.82 -20.29 22.96
N VAL A 290 -21.97 -20.43 21.92
CA VAL A 290 -21.98 -19.56 20.74
C VAL A 290 -21.94 -20.47 19.51
N VAL A 291 -23.03 -20.49 18.76
CA VAL A 291 -23.23 -21.26 17.53
C VAL A 291 -22.58 -20.49 16.37
N VAL A 292 -21.43 -20.96 15.87
CA VAL A 292 -20.84 -20.48 14.59
C VAL A 292 -20.60 -21.68 13.68
N VAL A 293 -21.67 -22.37 13.27
CA VAL A 293 -21.63 -23.30 12.12
C VAL A 293 -23.04 -23.35 11.52
N ALA A 294 -23.30 -22.63 10.42
CA ALA A 294 -24.52 -22.90 9.64
C ALA A 294 -24.45 -22.55 8.15
N VAL A 295 -23.68 -21.55 7.69
CA VAL A 295 -23.79 -21.13 6.27
C VAL A 295 -22.84 -21.88 5.32
N ALA A 296 -21.65 -22.29 5.79
CA ALA A 296 -20.69 -23.02 4.95
C ALA A 296 -21.04 -24.52 4.78
N ALA A 297 -21.74 -25.12 5.74
CA ALA A 297 -22.09 -26.54 5.70
C ALA A 297 -23.14 -26.85 4.61
N VAL A 298 -24.07 -25.93 4.32
CA VAL A 298 -25.11 -26.13 3.29
C VAL A 298 -24.50 -26.10 1.88
N LEU A 299 -23.53 -25.20 1.63
CA LEU A 299 -22.84 -25.13 0.32
C LEU A 299 -21.79 -26.24 0.13
N ALA A 300 -21.16 -26.70 1.22
CA ALA A 300 -20.23 -27.83 1.17
C ALA A 300 -20.94 -29.19 1.08
N ALA A 301 -22.14 -29.34 1.66
CA ALA A 301 -22.94 -30.56 1.57
C ALA A 301 -23.59 -30.73 0.19
N MET A 302 -24.07 -29.65 -0.44
CA MET A 302 -24.60 -29.68 -1.82
C MET A 302 -23.53 -30.01 -2.87
N ALA A 303 -22.26 -29.73 -2.59
CA ALA A 303 -21.14 -30.00 -3.49
C ALA A 303 -20.58 -31.43 -3.39
N LEU A 304 -20.90 -32.20 -2.33
CA LEU A 304 -20.21 -33.47 -2.04
C LEU A 304 -21.10 -34.71 -1.92
N THR A 305 -22.41 -34.62 -1.75
CA THR A 305 -23.27 -35.81 -1.69
C THR A 305 -24.59 -35.56 -2.43
N GLY A 306 -24.66 -35.95 -3.71
CA GLY A 306 -25.93 -35.99 -4.43
C GLY A 306 -26.83 -37.09 -3.87
N ASN A 307 -27.66 -36.76 -2.87
CA ASN A 307 -28.97 -37.37 -2.59
C ASN A 307 -29.67 -36.66 -1.42
N GLU A 308 -30.99 -36.67 -1.46
CA GLU A 308 -31.89 -35.81 -0.68
C GLU A 308 -32.38 -36.47 0.63
N THR A 309 -32.68 -35.63 1.62
CA THR A 309 -33.31 -35.83 2.96
C THR A 309 -32.39 -35.90 4.19
N PRO A 310 -32.62 -35.02 5.18
CA PRO A 310 -32.35 -35.30 6.59
C PRO A 310 -33.59 -35.24 7.49
N LEU A 311 -33.53 -36.00 8.59
CA LEU A 311 -34.57 -36.25 9.58
C LEU A 311 -34.75 -35.11 10.62
N ALA A 312 -36.04 -34.87 10.94
CA ALA A 312 -36.71 -34.60 12.23
C ALA A 312 -36.09 -33.66 13.32
N ALA A 313 -36.77 -32.51 13.47
CA ALA A 313 -37.35 -31.87 14.67
C ALA A 313 -36.69 -31.98 16.07
N ILE A 314 -36.39 -30.80 16.66
CA ILE A 314 -36.33 -30.57 18.12
C ILE A 314 -37.22 -29.34 18.44
N ASP A 315 -38.08 -29.50 19.45
CA ASP A 315 -39.16 -28.59 19.88
C ASP A 315 -38.72 -27.18 20.36
N LYS A 316 -39.59 -26.19 20.09
CA LYS A 316 -39.50 -24.79 20.57
C LYS A 316 -40.03 -24.64 22.02
N PRO A 317 -39.32 -23.97 22.94
CA PRO A 317 -39.92 -23.38 24.13
C PRO A 317 -40.57 -22.02 23.85
N GLN A 318 -41.63 -21.72 24.61
CA GLN A 318 -42.58 -20.61 24.39
C GLN A 318 -42.01 -19.20 24.66
N THR A 319 -42.52 -18.24 23.87
CA THR A 319 -42.26 -16.80 23.93
C THR A 319 -43.00 -16.14 25.11
N GLN A 320 -42.31 -15.32 25.91
CA GLN A 320 -42.94 -14.33 26.80
C GLN A 320 -42.84 -12.93 26.20
N GLN A 321 -43.94 -12.20 26.27
CA GLN A 321 -44.15 -10.86 25.73
C GLN A 321 -43.61 -9.77 26.68
N PRO A 322 -42.77 -8.82 26.24
CA PRO A 322 -42.29 -7.74 27.10
C PRO A 322 -43.29 -6.59 27.24
N THR A 323 -43.43 -6.13 28.48
CA THR A 323 -44.20 -4.97 28.93
C THR A 323 -43.51 -3.64 28.57
N GLN A 324 -44.30 -2.65 28.19
CA GLN A 324 -43.93 -1.28 27.82
C GLN A 324 -43.53 -0.42 29.04
N PRO A 325 -42.54 0.50 28.93
CA PRO A 325 -42.39 1.64 29.85
C PRO A 325 -42.70 3.01 29.19
N PRO A 326 -43.13 4.03 29.97
CA PRO A 326 -43.62 5.32 29.46
C PRO A 326 -42.59 6.46 29.53
N GLY A 327 -42.82 7.52 28.73
CA GLY A 327 -42.68 8.91 29.20
C GLY A 327 -41.55 9.77 28.60
N ASN A 328 -41.91 10.57 27.60
CA ASN A 328 -41.37 11.84 27.06
C ASN A 328 -40.00 12.41 27.54
N PRO A 329 -39.14 12.90 26.62
CA PRO A 329 -37.96 13.71 26.92
C PRO A 329 -38.29 15.22 27.04
N PRO A 330 -37.49 16.02 27.79
CA PRO A 330 -37.66 17.46 27.89
C PRO A 330 -37.05 18.23 26.71
N THR A 331 -37.70 19.34 26.38
CA THR A 331 -37.40 20.32 25.34
C THR A 331 -36.21 21.21 25.72
N ALA A 332 -35.26 21.41 24.81
CA ALA A 332 -34.24 22.45 24.92
C ALA A 332 -34.18 23.27 23.61
N ASN A 333 -34.34 24.59 23.73
CA ASN A 333 -34.40 25.56 22.64
C ASN A 333 -33.03 25.75 21.95
N PRO A 334 -33.00 26.02 20.62
CA PRO A 334 -31.78 26.33 19.90
C PRO A 334 -31.36 27.80 20.08
N PRO A 335 -30.05 28.13 20.14
CA PRO A 335 -29.61 29.51 20.13
C PRO A 335 -29.59 30.08 18.71
N THR A 336 -30.27 31.22 18.59
CA THR A 336 -30.30 32.18 17.49
C THR A 336 -28.89 32.62 17.06
N ALA A 337 -28.52 32.38 15.81
CA ALA A 337 -27.41 33.06 15.14
C ALA A 337 -27.94 33.82 13.92
N LYS A 338 -27.71 35.13 13.93
CA LYS A 338 -28.17 36.15 12.99
C LYS A 338 -27.41 36.03 11.66
N PRO A 339 -28.07 36.10 10.49
CA PRO A 339 -27.39 36.03 9.19
C PRO A 339 -26.72 37.38 8.83
N PRO A 340 -25.48 37.40 8.30
CA PRO A 340 -24.95 38.59 7.67
C PRO A 340 -25.42 38.71 6.22
N THR A 341 -26.00 39.88 5.93
CA THR A 341 -26.54 40.33 4.65
C THR A 341 -25.44 40.57 3.61
N VAL A 342 -25.81 40.21 2.38
CA VAL A 342 -25.13 40.25 1.08
C VAL A 342 -24.64 41.64 0.64
N LYS A 343 -23.52 41.71 -0.10
CA LYS A 343 -23.44 42.53 -1.33
C LYS A 343 -22.39 42.01 -2.35
N PRO A 344 -22.76 41.69 -3.60
CA PRO A 344 -21.84 41.35 -4.69
C PRO A 344 -21.27 42.62 -5.36
N PRO A 345 -20.08 42.57 -6.00
CA PRO A 345 -19.61 43.67 -6.82
C PRO A 345 -20.41 43.75 -8.13
N VAL A 346 -20.87 44.96 -8.42
CA VAL A 346 -21.57 45.40 -9.62
C VAL A 346 -20.55 45.63 -10.75
N VAL A 347 -20.82 45.06 -11.93
CA VAL A 347 -20.20 45.43 -13.21
C VAL A 347 -21.13 46.42 -13.92
N PRO A 348 -20.63 47.56 -14.43
CA PRO A 348 -21.33 48.36 -15.43
C PRO A 348 -20.64 48.34 -16.81
N PRO A 349 -21.34 48.74 -17.90
CA PRO A 349 -21.24 48.07 -19.20
C PRO A 349 -20.84 48.96 -20.41
N THR A 350 -20.63 48.30 -21.55
CA THR A 350 -20.87 48.73 -22.96
C THR A 350 -19.95 49.78 -23.62
N GLN A 351 -19.29 49.41 -24.73
CA GLN A 351 -19.56 49.94 -26.10
C GLN A 351 -18.91 49.08 -27.23
N PRO A 352 -19.60 48.83 -28.36
CA PRO A 352 -19.10 48.05 -29.51
C PRO A 352 -18.68 48.89 -30.75
N GLU A 353 -17.96 48.20 -31.67
CA GLU A 353 -17.80 48.42 -33.14
C GLU A 353 -16.83 49.54 -33.65
N PRO A 354 -16.18 49.47 -34.85
CA PRO A 354 -16.56 48.66 -36.02
C PRO A 354 -15.50 47.94 -36.90
N GLU A 355 -16.07 47.05 -37.72
CA GLU A 355 -15.76 46.39 -39.00
C GLU A 355 -14.90 47.18 -40.03
N PRO A 356 -14.14 46.49 -40.93
CA PRO A 356 -14.62 46.20 -42.30
C PRO A 356 -14.33 44.78 -42.85
N GLU A 357 -15.36 44.18 -43.44
CA GLU A 357 -15.37 43.19 -44.54
C GLU A 357 -14.98 43.86 -45.89
N PRO A 358 -14.99 43.19 -47.06
CA PRO A 358 -14.39 41.90 -47.45
C PRO A 358 -13.55 42.05 -48.75
N THR A 359 -12.66 41.11 -49.10
CA THR A 359 -12.43 40.81 -50.53
C THR A 359 -12.03 39.36 -50.77
N GLN A 360 -12.68 38.81 -51.77
CA GLN A 360 -12.72 37.43 -52.24
C GLN A 360 -11.54 37.05 -53.17
N THR A 361 -11.28 35.73 -53.27
CA THR A 361 -10.90 34.95 -54.48
C THR A 361 -9.52 35.27 -55.09
N THR A 362 -8.58 34.32 -55.27
CA THR A 362 -8.66 33.14 -56.16
C THR A 362 -7.45 32.19 -55.91
N GLU A 363 -7.68 30.91 -56.20
CA GLU A 363 -6.77 29.75 -56.18
C GLU A 363 -5.62 29.78 -57.23
N PRO A 364 -4.68 28.80 -57.18
CA PRO A 364 -3.36 28.83 -57.81
C PRO A 364 -3.34 28.16 -59.19
N THR A 365 -2.29 28.40 -59.99
CA THR A 365 -1.83 27.44 -61.01
C THR A 365 -0.35 27.66 -61.35
N THR A 366 0.40 26.57 -61.24
CA THR A 366 1.79 26.32 -61.62
C THR A 366 1.91 26.10 -63.13
N ALA A 367 2.93 26.68 -63.78
CA ALA A 367 3.63 26.04 -64.92
C ALA A 367 4.97 26.75 -65.20
N PRO A 368 6.05 26.00 -65.55
CA PRO A 368 7.37 26.53 -65.83
C PRO A 368 7.58 26.77 -67.33
N SER A 369 8.49 27.68 -67.70
CA SER A 369 9.05 27.70 -69.05
C SER A 369 10.51 28.15 -69.07
N THR A 370 11.32 27.18 -69.49
CA THR A 370 12.68 27.21 -70.02
C THR A 370 12.86 28.31 -71.08
N THR A 371 14.02 28.99 -71.12
CA THR A 371 14.92 29.12 -72.30
C THR A 371 16.21 29.85 -71.89
N ALA A 372 17.31 29.37 -72.47
CA ALA A 372 18.71 29.69 -72.25
C ALA A 372 19.17 31.02 -72.95
N PRO A 373 20.43 31.46 -72.79
CA PRO A 373 20.83 32.86 -72.83
C PRO A 373 21.30 33.38 -74.20
N THR A 374 21.23 34.69 -74.39
CA THR A 374 21.92 35.42 -75.46
C THR A 374 23.05 36.26 -74.86
N SER A 375 24.20 36.15 -75.50
CA SER A 375 25.51 36.75 -75.20
C SER A 375 25.67 38.18 -75.71
N GLU A 376 26.29 39.07 -74.92
CA GLU A 376 27.01 40.28 -75.39
C GLU A 376 27.99 40.79 -74.28
N PRO A 377 28.93 41.75 -74.55
CA PRO A 377 30.39 41.59 -74.59
C PRO A 377 31.17 42.11 -73.35
N PRO A 378 32.53 41.93 -73.26
CA PRO A 378 33.25 42.00 -71.99
C PRO A 378 33.59 43.42 -71.53
N THR A 379 33.50 43.64 -70.22
CA THR A 379 33.93 44.84 -69.48
C THR A 379 35.00 44.41 -68.45
N PRO A 380 36.03 45.22 -68.17
CA PRO A 380 37.36 44.72 -67.81
C PRO A 380 37.47 44.10 -66.41
N THR A 381 38.38 43.14 -66.33
CA THR A 381 38.82 42.42 -65.13
C THR A 381 39.14 43.35 -63.96
N PRO A 382 38.43 43.27 -62.82
CA PRO A 382 38.95 43.79 -61.56
C PRO A 382 40.02 42.83 -61.02
N THR A 383 41.14 43.39 -60.60
CA THR A 383 42.22 42.74 -59.85
C THR A 383 41.65 41.93 -58.68
N PRO A 384 42.01 40.65 -58.49
CA PRO A 384 41.51 39.87 -57.37
C PRO A 384 42.03 40.44 -56.05
N THR A 385 41.10 40.90 -55.21
CA THR A 385 41.37 41.15 -53.78
C THR A 385 41.75 39.81 -53.14
N PRO A 386 42.79 39.74 -52.28
CA PRO A 386 43.15 38.50 -51.60
C PRO A 386 41.96 37.95 -50.83
N VAL A 387 41.54 36.73 -51.13
CA VAL A 387 40.48 36.04 -50.39
C VAL A 387 41.00 35.80 -48.97
N GLU A 388 40.41 36.47 -47.99
CA GLU A 388 40.71 36.24 -46.57
C GLU A 388 40.40 34.77 -46.26
N PRO A 389 41.37 33.99 -45.73
CA PRO A 389 41.13 32.57 -45.49
C PRO A 389 40.03 32.39 -44.44
N THR A 390 39.09 31.47 -44.69
CA THR A 390 37.87 31.29 -43.88
C THR A 390 37.96 30.12 -42.88
N THR A 391 39.05 29.36 -42.88
CA THR A 391 39.17 28.15 -42.05
C THR A 391 39.29 28.45 -40.56
N PRO A 392 38.49 27.84 -39.67
CA PRO A 392 38.64 28.00 -38.22
C PRO A 392 39.98 27.40 -37.73
N ILE A 393 40.51 27.94 -36.64
CA ILE A 393 41.79 27.60 -36.01
C ILE A 393 41.49 27.19 -34.57
N PHE A 394 41.91 25.99 -34.17
CA PHE A 394 41.80 25.52 -32.79
C PHE A 394 42.93 26.13 -31.93
N ASP A 395 42.61 26.62 -30.74
CA ASP A 395 43.58 27.22 -29.80
C ASP A 395 43.23 26.80 -28.36
N GLU A 396 43.91 25.80 -27.82
CA GLU A 396 43.70 25.28 -26.45
C GLU A 396 43.98 26.30 -25.33
N GLY A 397 44.55 27.47 -25.66
CA GLY A 397 44.74 28.55 -24.71
C GLY A 397 43.55 29.50 -24.61
N LEU A 398 42.58 29.40 -25.52
CA LEU A 398 41.48 30.35 -25.68
C LEU A 398 40.48 30.26 -24.53
N LEU A 399 40.14 29.06 -24.04
CA LEU A 399 39.15 28.82 -22.99
C LEU A 399 39.79 28.07 -21.82
N THR A 400 39.49 28.50 -20.59
CA THR A 400 39.77 27.69 -19.40
C THR A 400 38.58 27.65 -18.46
N ILE A 401 38.25 26.43 -17.99
CA ILE A 401 37.29 26.19 -16.90
C ILE A 401 38.06 25.95 -15.61
N SER A 402 37.76 26.71 -14.55
CA SER A 402 38.34 26.50 -13.23
C SER A 402 37.28 26.06 -12.24
N ALA A 403 37.56 24.97 -11.53
CA ALA A 403 36.69 24.44 -10.49
C ALA A 403 36.45 25.46 -9.37
N PRO A 404 35.28 25.43 -8.72
CA PRO A 404 35.02 26.24 -7.55
C PRO A 404 36.06 25.96 -6.47
N ARG A 405 36.59 26.99 -5.80
CA ARG A 405 37.43 26.80 -4.61
C ARG A 405 36.57 26.27 -3.46
N GLY A 406 36.38 24.96 -3.40
CA GLY A 406 35.88 24.26 -2.22
C GLY A 406 37.03 24.06 -1.23
N GLY A 407 36.80 24.33 0.05
CA GLY A 407 37.77 24.13 1.13
C GLY A 407 38.31 22.71 1.14
N GLY A 408 39.50 22.52 0.57
CA GLY A 408 40.25 21.28 0.67
C GLY A 408 40.77 21.08 2.08
N ALA A 409 40.46 19.94 2.68
CA ALA A 409 41.07 19.46 3.90
C ALA A 409 42.61 19.38 3.75
N PRO A 410 43.42 19.90 4.69
CA PRO A 410 44.81 19.50 4.78
C PRO A 410 44.89 18.13 5.44
N GLY A 411 45.54 17.20 4.75
CA GLY A 411 45.79 15.86 5.24
C GLY A 411 46.68 15.84 6.49
N GLY A 412 46.44 14.82 7.32
CA GLY A 412 47.45 14.15 8.14
C GLY A 412 48.05 14.93 9.31
N ALA A 413 47.42 14.85 10.47
CA ALA A 413 48.14 14.85 11.75
C ALA A 413 47.44 13.90 12.75
N ALA A 414 48.26 13.10 13.43
CA ALA A 414 47.91 12.01 14.35
C ALA A 414 47.29 12.51 15.68
N PRO A 415 46.79 11.61 16.56
CA PRO A 415 45.73 11.91 17.53
C PRO A 415 46.24 12.60 18.81
N GLY A 416 45.45 13.54 19.33
CA GLY A 416 45.68 14.19 20.62
C GLY A 416 44.42 14.82 21.19
N ASP A 417 43.86 14.13 22.19
CA ASP A 417 43.08 14.55 23.36
C ASP A 417 41.86 15.51 23.29
N ARG A 418 40.98 15.27 24.26
CA ARG A 418 39.62 15.75 24.54
C ARG A 418 39.42 17.28 24.53
N SER A 419 38.20 17.71 24.16
CA SER A 419 37.26 18.39 25.09
C SER A 419 35.94 18.84 24.43
N VAL A 420 34.89 18.82 25.24
CA VAL A 420 33.49 19.16 24.96
C VAL A 420 33.32 20.68 24.89
N GLY A 421 32.55 21.17 23.92
CA GLY A 421 32.11 22.58 23.87
C GLY A 421 31.02 22.79 22.82
N ALA A 422 29.80 23.05 23.29
CA ALA A 422 28.63 23.37 22.48
C ALA A 422 28.85 24.64 21.63
N ARG A 423 28.49 24.62 20.35
CA ARG A 423 28.25 25.81 19.54
C ARG A 423 27.10 25.62 18.54
N SER A 424 26.07 26.42 18.78
CA SER A 424 25.11 27.03 17.85
C SER A 424 25.22 26.64 16.37
N VAL A 425 24.12 26.08 15.86
CA VAL A 425 23.81 25.97 14.42
C VAL A 425 23.57 27.37 13.87
N MET A 426 24.57 27.95 13.20
CA MET A 426 24.31 28.98 12.21
C MET A 426 23.94 28.28 10.90
N VAL A 427 22.77 28.61 10.35
CA VAL A 427 22.39 28.29 8.98
C VAL A 427 23.21 29.22 8.09
N GLU A 428 24.42 28.79 7.77
CA GLU A 428 25.24 29.45 6.76
C GLU A 428 24.74 28.96 5.41
N SER A 429 24.01 29.83 4.71
CA SER A 429 23.58 29.61 3.33
C SER A 429 24.82 29.31 2.49
N ALA A 430 24.98 28.05 2.10
CA ALA A 430 26.04 27.61 1.20
C ALA A 430 25.98 28.46 -0.07
N ALA A 431 26.95 29.36 -0.25
CA ALA A 431 27.17 30.01 -1.53
C ALA A 431 27.42 28.88 -2.54
N ALA A 432 26.53 28.75 -3.53
CA ALA A 432 26.67 27.74 -4.57
C ALA A 432 28.07 27.81 -5.16
N ALA A 433 28.75 26.67 -5.22
CA ALA A 433 30.12 26.57 -5.72
C ALA A 433 30.17 27.10 -7.18
N GLN A 434 30.88 28.20 -7.42
CA GLN A 434 30.90 28.88 -8.72
C GLN A 434 32.09 28.42 -9.57
N TRP A 435 31.80 27.99 -10.81
CA TRP A 435 32.82 27.71 -11.81
C TRP A 435 33.24 29.00 -12.51
N LEU A 436 34.54 29.16 -12.78
CA LEU A 436 35.08 30.34 -13.45
C LEU A 436 35.48 30.01 -14.89
N ILE A 437 34.94 30.77 -15.83
CA ILE A 437 35.23 30.68 -17.26
C ILE A 437 36.08 31.89 -17.67
N THR A 438 37.30 31.64 -18.13
CA THR A 438 38.21 32.68 -18.61
C THR A 438 38.47 32.49 -20.10
N ILE A 439 38.32 33.57 -20.87
CA ILE A 439 38.65 33.59 -22.30
C ILE A 439 39.89 34.45 -22.53
N LYS A 440 40.93 33.88 -23.12
CA LYS A 440 42.16 34.62 -23.46
C LYS A 440 42.19 34.89 -24.96
N VAL A 441 41.94 36.14 -25.34
CA VAL A 441 42.00 36.58 -26.74
C VAL A 441 43.35 37.27 -27.06
N PRO A 442 43.79 37.26 -28.33
CA PRO A 442 44.96 38.02 -28.76
C PRO A 442 44.80 39.52 -28.48
N ALA A 443 45.94 40.20 -28.28
CA ALA A 443 45.97 41.65 -28.07
C ALA A 443 45.28 42.39 -29.24
N ASN A 444 44.44 43.38 -28.92
CA ASN A 444 43.66 44.16 -29.88
C ASN A 444 42.60 43.36 -30.68
N ASN A 445 42.08 42.25 -30.14
CA ASN A 445 40.97 41.55 -30.76
C ASN A 445 39.74 42.47 -30.92
N THR A 446 39.32 42.68 -32.17
CA THR A 446 38.11 43.44 -32.53
C THR A 446 36.97 42.52 -32.98
N LYS A 447 37.22 41.22 -33.15
CA LYS A 447 36.21 40.25 -33.57
C LYS A 447 35.34 39.86 -32.38
N PRO A 448 34.02 39.66 -32.57
CA PRO A 448 33.12 39.30 -31.48
C PRO A 448 33.54 37.99 -30.82
N VAL A 449 33.49 37.97 -29.48
CA VAL A 449 33.77 36.79 -28.66
C VAL A 449 32.45 36.18 -28.22
N THR A 450 32.20 34.93 -28.60
CA THR A 450 30.99 34.20 -28.24
C THR A 450 31.33 32.89 -27.56
N ILE A 451 30.56 32.54 -26.53
CA ILE A 451 30.62 31.23 -25.89
C ILE A 451 29.29 30.49 -26.04
N GLY A 452 29.35 29.18 -26.25
CA GLY A 452 28.21 28.27 -26.21
C GLY A 452 28.32 27.35 -25.00
N ILE A 453 27.24 27.23 -24.23
CA ILE A 453 27.17 26.37 -23.05
C ILE A 453 26.16 25.26 -23.36
N LYS A 454 26.58 24.00 -23.19
CA LYS A 454 25.72 22.81 -23.25
C LYS A 454 25.85 22.03 -21.93
N TYR A 455 24.78 21.42 -21.46
CA TYR A 455 24.79 20.70 -20.18
C TYR A 455 23.86 19.48 -20.20
N GLY A 456 24.20 18.50 -19.37
CA GLY A 456 23.44 17.27 -19.19
C GLY A 456 22.06 17.46 -18.54
N GLY A 457 21.23 16.42 -18.58
CA GLY A 457 19.81 16.50 -18.22
C GLY A 457 19.50 16.79 -16.75
N PHE A 458 20.48 16.65 -15.86
CA PHE A 458 20.34 16.92 -14.42
C PHE A 458 20.92 18.28 -14.00
N LEU A 459 21.42 19.07 -14.95
CA LEU A 459 21.87 20.43 -14.75
C LEU A 459 20.83 21.42 -15.29
N SER A 460 20.78 22.60 -14.70
CA SER A 460 19.91 23.70 -15.12
C SER A 460 20.73 24.83 -15.75
N TRP A 461 20.05 25.78 -16.39
CA TRP A 461 20.69 26.94 -17.00
C TRP A 461 21.54 27.71 -15.95
N PRO A 462 22.87 27.79 -16.12
CA PRO A 462 23.79 28.14 -15.04
C PRO A 462 23.95 29.65 -14.79
N VAL A 463 23.18 30.48 -15.50
CA VAL A 463 23.34 31.92 -15.54
C VAL A 463 22.03 32.63 -15.24
N SER A 464 22.03 33.53 -14.26
CA SER A 464 20.88 34.40 -13.97
C SER A 464 20.95 35.68 -14.82
N GLY A 465 20.09 35.79 -15.83
CA GLY A 465 20.05 36.98 -16.70
C GLY A 465 21.34 37.17 -17.51
N ASN A 466 21.90 38.39 -17.48
CA ASN A 466 23.13 38.76 -18.17
C ASN A 466 24.26 38.98 -17.15
N PRO A 467 25.30 38.12 -17.13
CA PRO A 467 26.48 38.32 -16.29
C PRO A 467 27.19 39.64 -16.61
N ALA A 468 27.95 40.16 -15.65
CA ALA A 468 28.77 41.35 -15.86
C ALA A 468 29.72 41.17 -17.06
N GLY A 469 29.59 42.05 -18.07
CA GLY A 469 30.41 42.00 -19.29
C GLY A 469 29.89 41.05 -20.38
N TRP A 470 28.71 40.43 -20.21
CA TRP A 470 28.16 39.45 -21.15
C TRP A 470 26.68 39.65 -21.44
N THR A 471 26.25 39.29 -22.64
CA THR A 471 24.83 39.15 -23.01
C THR A 471 24.56 37.69 -23.35
N CYS A 472 23.62 37.05 -22.65
CA CYS A 472 23.33 35.63 -22.76
C CYS A 472 21.90 35.37 -23.25
N ALA A 473 21.74 34.37 -24.11
CA ALA A 473 20.46 33.86 -24.57
C ALA A 473 20.39 32.35 -24.35
N ARG A 474 19.38 31.90 -23.60
CA ARG A 474 19.09 30.48 -23.44
C ARG A 474 18.41 29.95 -24.70
N ALA A 475 18.84 28.79 -25.18
CA ALA A 475 18.21 28.14 -26.32
C ALA A 475 16.86 27.51 -25.92
N ALA A 476 15.95 27.39 -26.89
CA ALA A 476 14.61 26.81 -26.68
C ALA A 476 14.64 25.32 -26.30
N ASP A 477 15.78 24.64 -26.53
CA ASP A 477 16.00 23.25 -26.12
C ASP A 477 16.08 23.06 -24.59
N GLY A 478 16.16 24.16 -23.83
CA GLY A 478 16.27 24.15 -22.38
C GLY A 478 17.57 23.56 -21.84
N ARG A 479 18.54 23.20 -22.70
CA ARG A 479 19.79 22.48 -22.38
C ARG A 479 21.05 23.11 -22.98
N SER A 480 20.88 24.21 -23.72
CA SER A 480 22.00 25.00 -24.20
C SER A 480 21.71 26.50 -24.17
N GLY A 481 22.73 27.29 -24.47
CA GLY A 481 22.59 28.72 -24.69
C GLY A 481 23.91 29.35 -25.11
N LYS A 482 23.82 30.60 -25.53
CA LYS A 482 24.94 31.34 -26.11
C LYS A 482 25.11 32.67 -25.41
N CYS A 483 26.34 33.01 -25.07
CA CYS A 483 26.69 34.32 -24.51
C CYS A 483 27.69 35.05 -25.41
N THR A 484 27.59 36.38 -25.47
CA THR A 484 28.46 37.25 -26.26
C THR A 484 29.09 38.29 -25.34
N ALA A 485 30.41 38.49 -25.45
CA ALA A 485 31.11 39.47 -24.64
C ALA A 485 30.78 40.91 -25.08
N LEU A 486 30.55 41.80 -24.11
CA LEU A 486 30.34 43.23 -24.37
C LEU A 486 31.65 43.94 -24.76
N ASN A 487 32.79 43.46 -24.27
CA ASN A 487 34.11 43.94 -24.65
C ASN A 487 34.93 42.81 -25.30
N PRO A 488 35.04 42.77 -26.64
CA PRO A 488 35.75 41.70 -27.35
C PRO A 488 37.27 41.70 -27.17
N SER A 489 37.88 42.84 -26.81
CA SER A 489 39.35 42.94 -26.63
C SER A 489 39.80 42.53 -25.23
N ALA A 490 38.89 42.55 -24.26
CA ALA A 490 39.12 42.09 -22.89
C ALA A 490 37.82 41.50 -22.30
N PRO A 491 37.48 40.25 -22.65
CA PRO A 491 36.30 39.57 -22.11
C PRO A 491 36.38 39.44 -20.58
N ALA A 492 35.30 39.77 -19.88
CA ALA A 492 35.22 39.58 -18.44
C ALA A 492 35.17 38.09 -18.08
N THR A 493 35.78 37.68 -16.96
CA THR A 493 35.62 36.30 -16.43
C THR A 493 34.15 36.04 -16.11
N MET A 494 33.61 34.93 -16.61
CA MET A 494 32.21 34.56 -16.38
C MET A 494 32.11 33.54 -15.23
N GLN A 495 31.11 33.72 -14.38
CA GLN A 495 30.76 32.78 -13.31
C GLN A 495 29.57 31.92 -13.74
N LEU A 496 29.72 30.60 -13.66
CA LEU A 496 28.63 29.64 -13.86
C LEU A 496 28.27 29.01 -12.51
N SER A 497 26.98 28.88 -12.23
CA SER A 497 26.48 28.25 -11.01
C SER A 497 25.41 27.23 -11.35
N PHE A 498 25.69 25.96 -11.07
CA PHE A 498 24.71 24.89 -11.17
C PHE A 498 24.13 24.61 -9.79
N THR A 499 22.84 24.28 -9.73
CA THR A 499 22.28 23.64 -8.54
C THR A 499 22.89 22.24 -8.41
N ASP A 500 23.21 21.81 -7.19
CA ASP A 500 23.77 20.48 -6.97
C ASP A 500 22.82 19.42 -7.56
N PRO A 501 23.30 18.59 -8.51
CA PRO A 501 22.46 17.62 -9.17
C PRO A 501 21.98 16.58 -8.16
N THR A 502 20.68 16.29 -8.15
CA THR A 502 20.08 15.32 -7.23
C THR A 502 20.28 13.86 -7.65
N GLY A 503 21.02 13.61 -8.74
CA GLY A 503 21.21 12.30 -9.36
C GLY A 503 21.74 12.41 -10.80
N GLY A 504 21.49 11.37 -11.61
CA GLY A 504 21.88 11.31 -13.03
C GLY A 504 23.21 10.62 -13.27
N SER A 505 23.44 10.21 -14.52
CA SER A 505 24.73 9.66 -14.96
C SER A 505 25.85 10.70 -14.86
N VAL A 506 27.11 10.31 -15.13
CA VAL A 506 28.20 11.28 -15.27
C VAL A 506 27.86 12.28 -16.39
N ALA A 507 27.38 11.78 -17.54
CA ALA A 507 27.02 12.60 -18.69
C ALA A 507 25.88 13.59 -18.38
N ASP A 508 24.91 13.21 -17.55
CA ASP A 508 23.83 14.09 -17.12
C ASP A 508 24.29 15.25 -16.24
N ARG A 509 25.48 15.12 -15.64
CA ARG A 509 26.10 16.09 -14.72
C ARG A 509 27.33 16.77 -15.34
N THR A 510 27.65 16.49 -16.59
CA THR A 510 28.71 17.15 -17.34
C THR A 510 28.15 18.37 -18.07
N PHE A 511 28.92 19.46 -18.08
CA PHE A 511 28.67 20.60 -18.95
C PHE A 511 29.89 20.84 -19.85
N THR A 512 29.63 21.35 -21.05
CA THR A 512 30.62 21.70 -22.06
C THR A 512 30.50 23.17 -22.38
N VAL A 513 31.61 23.88 -22.36
CA VAL A 513 31.73 25.28 -22.80
C VAL A 513 32.53 25.30 -24.09
N SER A 514 32.04 26.00 -25.09
CA SER A 514 32.72 26.25 -26.35
C SER A 514 32.95 27.75 -26.50
N ALA A 515 34.13 28.18 -26.92
CA ALA A 515 34.48 29.58 -27.15
C ALA A 515 34.86 29.82 -28.60
N LYS A 516 34.55 31.02 -29.12
CA LYS A 516 34.94 31.46 -30.46
C LYS A 516 35.29 32.94 -30.47
N ALA A 517 36.45 33.28 -31.04
CA ALA A 517 36.90 34.65 -31.26
C ALA A 517 37.46 34.79 -32.70
N GLY A 518 36.64 35.33 -33.60
CA GLY A 518 36.97 35.35 -35.03
C GLY A 518 37.12 33.94 -35.61
N ARG A 519 38.36 33.56 -35.95
CA ARG A 519 38.70 32.22 -36.45
C ARG A 519 39.12 31.26 -35.34
N LEU A 520 39.49 31.75 -34.16
CA LEU A 520 39.91 30.93 -33.03
C LEU A 520 38.70 30.24 -32.40
N PHE A 521 38.83 28.97 -32.05
CA PHE A 521 37.83 28.22 -31.28
C PHE A 521 38.49 27.24 -30.31
N ASP A 522 37.76 26.91 -29.23
CA ASP A 522 38.17 25.97 -28.19
C ASP A 522 36.94 25.45 -27.45
N ASP A 523 37.00 24.24 -26.90
CA ASP A 523 35.94 23.63 -26.11
C ASP A 523 36.47 22.77 -24.96
N ASP A 524 35.85 22.92 -23.79
CA ASP A 524 36.26 22.24 -22.56
C ASP A 524 35.02 21.75 -21.79
N SER A 525 35.17 20.70 -21.00
CA SER A 525 34.06 20.04 -20.30
C SER A 525 34.40 19.67 -18.86
N GLU A 526 33.46 19.90 -17.95
CA GLU A 526 33.62 19.60 -16.53
C GLU A 526 32.39 18.93 -15.94
N THR A 527 32.58 18.15 -14.87
CA THR A 527 31.49 17.38 -14.23
C THR A 527 31.18 17.88 -12.83
N VAL A 528 29.91 18.19 -12.59
CA VAL A 528 29.42 18.61 -11.28
C VAL A 528 29.25 17.38 -10.37
N THR A 529 29.92 17.39 -9.22
CA THR A 529 29.83 16.31 -8.23
C THR A 529 28.44 16.29 -7.58
N ALA A 530 27.79 15.11 -7.55
CA ALA A 530 26.54 14.93 -6.79
C ALA A 530 26.85 14.35 -5.40
N PRO A 531 26.20 14.84 -4.33
CA PRO A 531 26.31 14.24 -3.01
C PRO A 531 25.66 12.86 -2.97
N ALA A 532 26.17 11.95 -2.11
CA ALA A 532 25.51 10.68 -1.84
C ALA A 532 24.15 10.93 -1.16
N ARG A 533 23.13 10.15 -1.52
CA ARG A 533 21.74 10.36 -1.07
C ARG A 533 21.04 9.05 -0.70
N THR A 534 20.09 9.14 0.23
CA THR A 534 19.18 8.04 0.57
C THR A 534 17.90 8.03 -0.29
N ASP A 535 17.49 6.84 -0.75
CA ASP A 535 16.24 6.60 -1.47
C ASP A 535 15.52 5.38 -0.89
N GLU A 536 14.44 5.62 -0.13
CA GLU A 536 13.65 4.59 0.57
C GLU A 536 12.93 3.61 -0.38
N ASN A 537 12.93 3.86 -1.69
CA ASN A 537 12.37 2.94 -2.68
C ASN A 537 13.43 2.05 -3.32
N LEU A 538 14.71 2.19 -2.94
CA LEU A 538 15.79 1.42 -3.53
C LEU A 538 15.75 -0.03 -3.06
N LEU A 539 15.50 -0.28 -1.77
CA LEU A 539 15.49 -1.61 -1.17
C LEU A 539 14.07 -1.97 -0.70
N THR A 540 13.71 -3.23 -0.85
CA THR A 540 12.47 -3.77 -0.27
C THR A 540 12.72 -5.14 0.32
N ILE A 541 12.27 -5.33 1.56
CA ILE A 541 12.29 -6.62 2.27
C ILE A 541 10.91 -7.27 2.19
N GLY A 542 10.77 -8.28 1.34
CA GLY A 542 9.53 -9.03 1.15
C GLY A 542 9.47 -10.34 1.94
N VAL A 543 8.28 -10.75 2.39
CA VAL A 543 8.06 -12.04 3.06
C VAL A 543 7.75 -13.13 2.03
N ARG A 544 8.42 -14.28 2.13
CA ARG A 544 8.09 -15.50 1.38
C ARG A 544 7.58 -16.54 2.38
N LYS A 545 6.36 -17.04 2.23
CA LYS A 545 5.79 -18.05 3.16
C LYS A 545 6.01 -19.44 2.60
N THR A 546 6.92 -20.21 3.21
CA THR A 546 7.07 -21.65 2.91
C THR A 546 7.31 -22.55 4.12
N ASP A 547 7.49 -22.02 5.35
CA ASP A 547 7.66 -22.83 6.57
C ASP A 547 7.31 -21.97 7.81
N PRO A 548 6.57 -22.46 8.82
CA PRO A 548 6.34 -21.73 10.08
C PRO A 548 7.61 -21.55 10.94
N ASP A 549 8.60 -22.43 10.81
CA ASP A 549 9.81 -22.47 11.64
C ASP A 549 11.04 -21.80 10.98
N VAL A 550 10.91 -21.32 9.74
CA VAL A 550 11.97 -20.63 8.99
C VAL A 550 11.45 -19.32 8.39
N TYR A 551 12.11 -18.19 8.69
CA TYR A 551 11.75 -16.90 8.11
C TYR A 551 12.48 -16.69 6.79
N TYR A 552 11.76 -16.86 5.69
CA TYR A 552 12.24 -16.50 4.37
C TYR A 552 11.97 -15.02 4.07
N ARG A 553 13.00 -14.34 3.59
CA ARG A 553 12.96 -12.95 3.16
C ARG A 553 13.50 -12.81 1.74
N THR A 554 12.87 -11.96 0.97
CA THR A 554 13.28 -11.61 -0.39
C THR A 554 13.77 -10.18 -0.37
N LEU A 555 15.07 -9.98 -0.53
CA LEU A 555 15.71 -8.68 -0.62
C LEU A 555 15.71 -8.26 -2.09
N THR A 556 14.96 -7.20 -2.41
CA THR A 556 14.81 -6.70 -3.77
C THR A 556 15.42 -5.32 -3.86
N VAL A 557 16.25 -5.08 -4.88
CA VAL A 557 16.76 -3.75 -5.19
C VAL A 557 16.08 -3.26 -6.46
N ALA A 558 15.48 -2.07 -6.44
CA ALA A 558 14.79 -1.49 -7.60
C ALA A 558 15.73 -1.45 -8.83
N PRO A 559 15.25 -1.63 -10.07
CA PRO A 559 16.12 -1.55 -11.26
C PRO A 559 16.56 -0.11 -11.56
N GLY A 560 17.63 0.06 -12.34
CA GLY A 560 18.05 1.37 -12.84
C GLY A 560 19.09 1.25 -13.95
N THR A 561 18.89 1.96 -15.07
CA THR A 561 19.69 1.80 -16.29
C THR A 561 21.14 2.27 -16.16
N ASP A 562 21.41 3.19 -15.23
CA ASP A 562 22.71 3.90 -15.15
C ASP A 562 23.61 3.35 -14.04
N ARG A 563 23.28 2.16 -13.52
CA ARG A 563 23.95 1.56 -12.36
C ARG A 563 25.15 0.74 -12.81
N THR A 564 26.32 1.09 -12.28
CA THR A 564 27.57 0.37 -12.54
C THR A 564 27.88 -0.69 -11.47
N ALA A 565 27.34 -0.54 -10.27
CA ALA A 565 27.48 -1.50 -9.18
C ALA A 565 26.27 -1.44 -8.23
N VAL A 566 25.85 -2.60 -7.72
CA VAL A 566 24.85 -2.73 -6.66
C VAL A 566 25.40 -3.68 -5.59
N THR A 567 25.45 -3.21 -4.35
CA THR A 567 25.91 -3.99 -3.20
C THR A 567 24.86 -4.00 -2.10
N LEU A 568 24.61 -5.17 -1.53
CA LEU A 568 23.85 -5.35 -0.30
C LEU A 568 24.81 -5.71 0.84
N LYS A 569 24.61 -5.10 2.01
CA LYS A 569 25.31 -5.44 3.25
C LYS A 569 24.30 -5.87 4.28
N VAL A 570 24.49 -7.05 4.87
CA VAL A 570 23.55 -7.62 5.85
C VAL A 570 24.21 -7.61 7.23
N GLN A 571 23.61 -6.92 8.18
CA GLN A 571 24.01 -6.95 9.59
C GLN A 571 22.90 -7.64 10.39
N TYR A 572 23.28 -8.35 11.45
CA TYR A 572 22.34 -9.15 12.23
C TYR A 572 22.82 -9.30 13.67
N GLY A 573 21.86 -9.40 14.59
CA GLY A 573 22.08 -9.57 16.02
C GLY A 573 22.69 -10.93 16.37
N ALA A 574 23.12 -11.06 17.63
CA ALA A 574 23.88 -12.21 18.11
C ALA A 574 23.13 -13.56 18.07
N ALA A 575 21.80 -13.53 18.00
CA ALA A 575 20.97 -14.73 17.93
C ALA A 575 20.78 -15.22 16.48
N LEU A 576 21.21 -14.43 15.50
CA LEU A 576 21.10 -14.74 14.07
C LEU A 576 22.45 -15.12 13.47
N SER A 577 22.41 -15.86 12.37
CA SER A 577 23.56 -16.26 11.59
C SER A 577 23.44 -15.75 10.15
N TRP A 578 24.50 -15.94 9.35
CA TRP A 578 24.51 -15.52 7.96
C TRP A 578 23.35 -16.19 7.18
N PRO A 579 22.42 -15.42 6.60
CA PRO A 579 21.14 -15.98 6.16
C PRO A 579 21.14 -16.47 4.70
N ILE A 580 22.23 -16.25 3.95
CA ILE A 580 22.26 -16.56 2.51
C ILE A 580 22.98 -17.88 2.30
N LYS A 581 22.24 -18.89 1.83
CA LYS A 581 22.76 -20.24 1.58
C LYS A 581 23.38 -20.36 0.19
N GLY A 582 24.52 -21.04 0.13
CA GLY A 582 25.18 -21.42 -1.14
C GLY A 582 25.55 -20.24 -2.04
N THR A 583 25.46 -20.47 -3.35
CA THR A 583 25.71 -19.45 -4.39
C THR A 583 24.38 -18.96 -4.99
N PRO A 584 23.82 -17.85 -4.47
CA PRO A 584 22.55 -17.31 -4.99
C PRO A 584 22.66 -16.89 -6.45
N ALA A 585 21.63 -17.19 -7.24
CA ALA A 585 21.58 -16.82 -8.65
C ALA A 585 21.61 -15.29 -8.84
N GLY A 586 22.50 -14.79 -9.69
CA GLY A 586 22.62 -13.36 -9.99
C GLY A 586 23.42 -12.54 -8.97
N TRP A 587 24.00 -13.19 -7.95
CA TRP A 587 24.73 -12.52 -6.87
C TRP A 587 26.06 -13.20 -6.54
N LYS A 588 27.04 -12.40 -6.14
CA LYS A 588 28.29 -12.87 -5.52
C LYS A 588 28.31 -12.45 -4.05
N CYS A 589 28.21 -13.41 -3.15
CA CYS A 589 28.09 -13.16 -1.71
C CYS A 589 29.34 -13.58 -0.93
N SER A 590 29.67 -12.85 0.13
CA SER A 590 30.76 -13.12 1.06
C SER A 590 30.22 -13.12 2.50
N PRO A 591 30.16 -14.29 3.17
CA PRO A 591 29.71 -14.38 4.56
C PRO A 591 30.63 -13.64 5.53
N SER A 592 31.94 -13.62 5.29
CA SER A 592 32.93 -12.94 6.14
C SER A 592 32.83 -11.42 6.04
N ALA A 593 32.61 -10.89 4.83
CA ALA A 593 32.38 -9.47 4.61
C ALA A 593 30.92 -9.04 4.89
N LYS A 594 30.02 -10.02 5.00
CA LYS A 594 28.57 -9.85 5.10
C LYS A 594 27.96 -9.04 3.96
N THR A 595 28.49 -9.20 2.75
CA THR A 595 28.10 -8.44 1.57
C THR A 595 27.72 -9.34 0.40
N CYS A 596 26.85 -8.84 -0.47
CA CYS A 596 26.48 -9.45 -1.74
C CYS A 596 26.50 -8.41 -2.85
N THR A 597 27.19 -8.69 -3.95
CA THR A 597 27.25 -7.82 -5.13
C THR A 597 26.45 -8.42 -6.28
N ALA A 598 25.62 -7.59 -6.92
CA ALA A 598 24.80 -8.04 -8.04
C ALA A 598 25.67 -8.26 -9.30
N LEU A 599 25.46 -9.36 -10.00
CA LEU A 599 26.14 -9.65 -11.26
C LEU A 599 25.57 -8.81 -12.42
N ASN A 600 24.31 -8.38 -12.31
CA ASN A 600 23.66 -7.43 -13.22
C ASN A 600 23.16 -6.21 -12.42
N PRO A 601 23.96 -5.15 -12.28
CA PRO A 601 23.60 -3.96 -11.49
C PRO A 601 22.39 -3.19 -12.03
N ALA A 602 22.14 -3.25 -13.35
CA ALA A 602 21.03 -2.52 -13.96
C ALA A 602 19.66 -3.15 -13.63
N ARG A 603 19.63 -4.48 -13.48
CA ARG A 603 18.45 -5.25 -13.06
C ARG A 603 18.88 -6.37 -12.10
N PRO A 604 19.08 -6.04 -10.81
CA PRO A 604 19.47 -7.04 -9.81
C PRO A 604 18.41 -8.13 -9.68
N ALA A 605 18.83 -9.38 -9.60
CA ALA A 605 17.91 -10.49 -9.29
C ALA A 605 17.44 -10.40 -7.83
N PRO A 606 16.26 -10.93 -7.46
CA PRO A 606 15.88 -11.04 -6.05
C PRO A 606 16.87 -11.91 -5.26
N LEU A 607 17.29 -11.45 -4.08
CA LEU A 607 18.17 -12.21 -3.19
C LEU A 607 17.37 -12.83 -2.05
N TYR A 608 17.50 -14.14 -1.87
CA TYR A 608 16.76 -14.87 -0.83
C TYR A 608 17.61 -15.05 0.43
N ALA A 609 17.05 -14.69 1.57
CA ALA A 609 17.63 -14.82 2.89
C ALA A 609 16.76 -15.73 3.76
N GLU A 610 17.39 -16.64 4.50
CA GLU A 610 16.78 -17.59 5.39
C GLU A 610 17.30 -17.36 6.81
N PHE A 611 16.42 -16.98 7.72
CA PHE A 611 16.77 -16.80 9.12
C PHE A 611 16.15 -17.92 9.96
N ALA A 612 16.98 -18.57 10.77
CA ALA A 612 16.50 -19.39 11.87
C ALA A 612 15.88 -18.47 12.93
N VAL A 613 14.79 -18.89 13.55
CA VAL A 613 14.14 -18.16 14.65
C VAL A 613 14.90 -18.47 15.93
N PRO A 614 15.47 -17.47 16.63
CA PRO A 614 16.22 -17.78 17.83
C PRO A 614 15.53 -17.25 19.08
N ASP A 615 15.83 -17.90 20.21
CA ASP A 615 15.63 -17.30 21.52
C ASP A 615 16.52 -16.08 21.69
N GLY A 616 15.99 -15.01 22.29
CA GLY A 616 16.78 -13.82 22.60
C GLY A 616 15.98 -12.53 22.62
N SER A 617 16.67 -11.46 23.04
CA SER A 617 16.12 -10.12 23.05
C SER A 617 15.72 -9.68 21.64
N ALA A 618 14.83 -8.68 21.54
CA ALA A 618 14.44 -8.10 20.26
C ALA A 618 15.67 -7.67 19.44
N ALA A 619 16.65 -7.02 20.08
CA ALA A 619 17.90 -6.60 19.42
C ALA A 619 18.74 -7.78 18.89
N ALA A 620 18.75 -8.92 19.59
CA ALA A 620 19.46 -10.11 19.13
C ALA A 620 18.80 -10.76 17.90
N ARG A 621 17.50 -10.50 17.71
CA ARG A 621 16.65 -10.96 16.59
C ARG A 621 16.47 -9.93 15.47
N THR A 622 17.08 -8.76 15.59
CA THR A 622 17.04 -7.72 14.56
C THR A 622 18.13 -7.96 13.52
N TYR A 623 17.79 -7.78 12.25
CA TYR A 623 18.76 -7.67 11.17
C TYR A 623 18.50 -6.39 10.38
N SER A 624 19.54 -5.85 9.77
CA SER A 624 19.46 -4.71 8.86
C SER A 624 20.13 -5.05 7.53
N VAL A 625 19.58 -4.49 6.46
CA VAL A 625 20.09 -4.64 5.11
C VAL A 625 20.31 -3.25 4.54
N SER A 626 21.55 -2.96 4.17
CA SER A 626 21.91 -1.72 3.49
C SER A 626 22.16 -1.99 2.01
N ALA A 627 21.42 -1.32 1.13
CA ALA A 627 21.66 -1.31 -0.30
C ALA A 627 22.48 -0.08 -0.70
N THR A 628 23.39 -0.25 -1.65
CA THR A 628 24.14 0.85 -2.27
C THR A 628 24.23 0.63 -3.77
N ALA A 629 23.75 1.60 -4.53
CA ALA A 629 23.72 1.63 -5.99
C ALA A 629 24.32 2.96 -6.48
N GLY A 630 25.62 2.99 -6.75
CA GLY A 630 26.35 4.22 -7.06
C GLY A 630 26.32 5.21 -5.90
N LEU A 631 25.71 6.38 -6.09
CA LEU A 631 25.56 7.43 -5.07
C LEU A 631 24.26 7.32 -4.25
N VAL A 632 23.40 6.35 -4.58
CA VAL A 632 22.13 6.13 -3.87
C VAL A 632 22.28 4.97 -2.89
N SER A 633 21.82 5.16 -1.66
CA SER A 633 21.77 4.10 -0.65
C SER A 633 20.41 4.02 0.01
N ASP A 634 20.16 2.89 0.63
CA ASP A 634 18.95 2.65 1.43
C ASP A 634 19.29 1.65 2.53
N THR A 635 18.64 1.73 3.68
CA THR A 635 18.85 0.79 4.77
C THR A 635 17.54 0.50 5.46
N ASP A 636 17.13 -0.75 5.39
CA ASP A 636 15.93 -1.26 6.05
C ASP A 636 16.33 -2.25 7.16
N SER A 637 15.48 -2.38 8.17
CA SER A 637 15.72 -3.28 9.30
C SER A 637 14.43 -3.94 9.75
N GLU A 638 14.53 -5.22 10.10
CA GLU A 638 13.39 -5.98 10.57
C GLU A 638 13.79 -6.75 11.84
N THR A 639 12.86 -6.78 12.80
CA THR A 639 12.99 -7.63 13.99
C THR A 639 12.17 -8.89 13.78
N LEU A 640 12.83 -10.04 13.69
CA LEU A 640 12.13 -11.32 13.59
C LEU A 640 11.36 -11.56 14.90
N PRO A 641 10.12 -12.09 14.84
CA PRO A 641 9.33 -12.39 16.04
C PRO A 641 10.03 -13.47 16.88
N GLY A 642 9.77 -13.45 18.19
CA GLY A 642 10.34 -14.43 19.13
C GLY A 642 9.59 -15.75 19.05
N ILE A 643 9.98 -16.70 19.91
CA ILE A 643 9.21 -17.95 20.07
C ILE A 643 7.81 -17.60 20.57
N ARG A 644 6.77 -18.10 19.89
CA ARG A 644 5.36 -17.82 20.20
C ARG A 644 4.69 -19.02 20.86
N ALA A 645 3.72 -18.79 21.74
CA ALA A 645 2.86 -19.85 22.24
C ALA A 645 1.98 -20.39 21.08
N ASP A 646 1.86 -21.71 20.96
CA ASP A 646 0.97 -22.40 20.03
C ASP A 646 0.35 -23.61 20.72
N GLU A 647 -0.87 -23.46 21.27
CA GLU A 647 -1.59 -24.52 22.00
C GLU A 647 -1.93 -25.76 21.15
N SER A 648 -1.70 -25.70 19.83
CA SER A 648 -1.88 -26.84 18.94
C SER A 648 -0.60 -27.65 18.72
N LEU A 649 0.54 -27.13 19.16
CA LEU A 649 1.86 -27.72 18.91
C LEU A 649 2.02 -29.05 19.63
N LEU A 650 1.63 -29.15 20.91
CA LEU A 650 1.81 -30.34 21.72
C LEU A 650 0.47 -31.01 21.99
N GLN A 651 0.44 -32.32 21.82
CA GLN A 651 -0.70 -33.13 22.21
C GLN A 651 -0.22 -34.34 23.01
N ILE A 652 -0.67 -34.44 24.27
CA ILE A 652 -0.49 -35.65 25.07
C ILE A 652 -1.60 -36.65 24.74
N VAL A 653 -1.31 -37.59 23.84
CA VAL A 653 -2.27 -38.61 23.44
C VAL A 653 -2.32 -39.73 24.49
N THR A 654 -3.52 -39.97 25.01
CA THR A 654 -3.82 -41.07 25.93
C THR A 654 -4.40 -42.25 25.16
N PRO A 655 -3.86 -43.48 25.31
CA PRO A 655 -4.46 -44.67 24.71
C PRO A 655 -5.87 -44.91 25.27
N SER A 656 -6.73 -45.54 24.48
CA SER A 656 -8.06 -45.93 24.97
C SER A 656 -7.92 -46.97 26.11
N PRO A 657 -8.80 -46.98 27.13
CA PRO A 657 -8.71 -47.93 28.24
C PRO A 657 -8.74 -49.41 27.85
N LYS A 658 -9.17 -49.74 26.63
CA LYS A 658 -9.21 -51.11 26.09
C LYS A 658 -7.89 -51.53 25.41
N GLU A 659 -6.99 -50.58 25.14
CA GLU A 659 -5.73 -50.77 24.42
C GLU A 659 -4.49 -50.59 25.31
N ASP A 660 -4.66 -50.30 26.61
CA ASP A 660 -3.56 -50.25 27.57
C ASP A 660 -3.52 -51.60 28.35
N PRO A 661 -2.74 -52.60 27.90
CA PRO A 661 -2.83 -53.98 28.38
C PRO A 661 -2.30 -54.17 29.82
N ASN A 662 -1.80 -53.13 30.48
CA ASN A 662 -1.19 -53.22 31.79
C ASN A 662 -1.81 -52.21 32.78
N PRO A 663 -2.53 -52.66 33.83
CA PRO A 663 -3.14 -51.77 34.83
C PRO A 663 -2.11 -51.01 35.70
N PHE A 664 -0.82 -51.32 35.56
CA PHE A 664 0.28 -50.72 36.33
C PHE A 664 1.21 -49.83 35.51
N VAL A 665 1.09 -49.81 34.17
CA VAL A 665 1.94 -49.03 33.28
C VAL A 665 1.06 -48.26 32.29
N TYR A 666 1.10 -46.94 32.39
CA TYR A 666 0.33 -46.05 31.53
C TYR A 666 1.19 -45.49 30.41
N ASN A 667 0.77 -45.69 29.17
CA ASN A 667 1.42 -45.11 28.00
C ASN A 667 0.94 -43.68 27.74
N ARG A 668 1.86 -42.78 27.39
CA ARG A 668 1.55 -41.42 26.93
C ARG A 668 2.39 -41.11 25.69
N PHE A 669 1.71 -40.84 24.58
CA PHE A 669 2.37 -40.45 23.33
C PHE A 669 2.40 -38.93 23.22
N LEU A 670 3.61 -38.37 23.23
CA LEU A 670 3.84 -36.94 23.07
C LEU A 670 3.95 -36.64 21.58
N LYS A 671 2.86 -36.13 21.00
CA LYS A 671 2.78 -35.78 19.58
C LYS A 671 3.03 -34.29 19.39
N ILE A 672 3.82 -33.96 18.38
CA ILE A 672 4.17 -32.59 18.02
C ILE A 672 3.60 -32.31 16.64
N ASN A 673 2.80 -31.27 16.51
CA ASN A 673 2.10 -30.94 15.26
C ASN A 673 2.82 -29.83 14.50
N GLY A 674 2.79 -29.91 13.16
CA GLY A 674 3.22 -28.81 12.29
C GLY A 674 4.72 -28.52 12.27
N THR A 675 5.58 -29.49 12.65
CA THR A 675 7.04 -29.41 12.50
C THR A 675 7.63 -30.78 12.16
N THR A 676 8.74 -30.78 11.42
CA THR A 676 9.61 -31.95 11.18
C THR A 676 11.05 -31.70 11.61
N GLY A 677 11.31 -30.51 12.18
CA GLY A 677 12.63 -30.04 12.57
C GLY A 677 12.99 -30.40 14.01
N PRO A 678 13.87 -29.61 14.64
CA PRO A 678 14.34 -29.86 15.99
C PRO A 678 13.25 -29.59 17.02
N VAL A 679 13.12 -30.48 18.01
CA VAL A 679 12.16 -30.38 19.11
C VAL A 679 12.84 -30.69 20.43
N THR A 680 12.54 -29.88 21.45
CA THR A 680 12.90 -30.10 22.84
C THR A 680 11.65 -30.29 23.69
N LEU A 681 11.59 -31.35 24.47
CA LEU A 681 10.53 -31.64 25.43
C LEU A 681 11.09 -31.57 26.85
N GLU A 682 10.55 -30.69 27.67
CA GLU A 682 10.78 -30.64 29.11
C GLU A 682 9.60 -31.32 29.81
N ILE A 683 9.85 -32.47 30.42
CA ILE A 683 8.84 -33.31 31.07
C ILE A 683 9.03 -33.19 32.57
N SER A 684 7.97 -32.84 33.28
CA SER A 684 7.92 -32.82 34.75
C SER A 684 6.69 -33.55 35.25
N TRP A 685 6.78 -34.14 36.45
CA TRP A 685 5.69 -34.96 36.97
C TRP A 685 5.55 -34.85 38.49
N GLY A 686 4.33 -35.10 38.95
CA GLY A 686 4.03 -35.13 40.37
C GLY A 686 4.73 -36.27 41.11
N ARG A 687 5.07 -36.02 42.38
CA ARG A 687 4.49 -36.83 43.45
C ARG A 687 4.54 -38.35 43.34
N ASN A 688 3.39 -38.83 42.89
CA ASN A 688 2.96 -40.21 42.87
C ASN A 688 3.11 -40.80 41.47
N LEU A 689 3.96 -40.21 40.64
CA LEU A 689 4.30 -40.75 39.32
C LEU A 689 5.78 -41.09 39.27
N SER A 690 6.08 -42.15 38.53
CA SER A 690 7.44 -42.47 38.13
C SER A 690 7.44 -42.78 36.64
N MET A 691 8.26 -42.05 35.89
CA MET A 691 8.58 -42.41 34.52
C MET A 691 9.37 -43.73 34.56
N LEU A 692 8.98 -44.73 33.79
CA LEU A 692 9.66 -46.04 33.76
C LEU A 692 10.67 -46.07 32.62
N SER A 693 10.23 -45.72 31.41
CA SER A 693 11.07 -45.69 30.22
C SER A 693 10.57 -44.63 29.22
N SER A 694 11.48 -44.19 28.34
CA SER A 694 11.16 -43.43 27.13
C SER A 694 11.57 -44.28 25.93
N LEU A 695 10.60 -44.75 25.15
CA LEU A 695 10.83 -45.72 24.09
C LEU A 695 10.76 -45.05 22.72
N HIS A 696 11.88 -44.48 22.26
CA HIS A 696 12.06 -44.21 20.83
C HIS A 696 13.53 -43.94 20.46
N ARG A 697 14.05 -44.60 19.41
CA ARG A 697 15.47 -44.50 18.98
C ARG A 697 15.87 -43.14 18.38
N SER A 698 14.90 -42.32 17.97
CA SER A 698 15.16 -41.00 17.37
C SER A 698 15.20 -39.83 18.39
N TRP A 699 15.08 -40.15 19.68
CA TRP A 699 15.03 -39.17 20.76
C TRP A 699 16.20 -39.40 21.71
N THR A 700 16.83 -38.31 22.13
CA THR A 700 17.88 -38.31 23.15
C THR A 700 17.29 -37.75 24.44
N CYS A 701 17.11 -38.60 25.45
CA CYS A 701 16.52 -38.20 26.73
C CYS A 701 17.54 -38.22 27.85
N SER A 702 17.65 -37.13 28.60
CA SER A 702 18.36 -37.06 29.88
C SER A 702 17.34 -36.98 31.03
N ARG A 703 17.54 -37.77 32.08
CA ARG A 703 16.64 -37.85 33.23
C ARG A 703 17.38 -37.43 34.49
N SER A 704 16.77 -36.53 35.26
CA SER A 704 17.21 -36.25 36.62
C SER A 704 16.24 -36.90 37.60
N ILE A 705 16.69 -37.98 38.24
CA ILE A 705 15.86 -38.80 39.14
C ILE A 705 15.50 -38.03 40.41
N ASP A 706 16.38 -37.14 40.87
CA ASP A 706 16.23 -36.42 42.14
C ASP A 706 15.19 -35.28 42.10
N ILE A 707 14.88 -34.75 40.90
CA ILE A 707 14.00 -33.56 40.74
C ILE A 707 12.71 -33.84 39.95
N ARG A 708 12.39 -35.10 39.65
CA ARG A 708 11.21 -35.50 38.85
C ARG A 708 11.09 -34.73 37.52
N ARG A 709 12.20 -34.67 36.77
CA ARG A 709 12.25 -34.06 35.44
C ARG A 709 13.03 -34.92 34.44
N ALA A 710 12.65 -34.81 33.17
CA ALA A 710 13.39 -35.34 32.05
C ALA A 710 13.39 -34.32 30.90
N THR A 711 14.49 -34.25 30.17
CA THR A 711 14.61 -33.43 28.97
C THR A 711 14.87 -34.37 27.80
N CYS A 712 14.02 -34.33 26.78
CA CYS A 712 14.15 -35.14 25.57
C CYS A 712 14.30 -34.24 24.34
N THR A 713 15.28 -34.50 23.49
CA THR A 713 15.53 -33.74 22.27
C THR A 713 15.58 -34.62 21.03
N THR A 714 15.22 -34.07 19.87
CA THR A 714 15.41 -34.66 18.55
C THR A 714 15.69 -33.57 17.54
N ASP A 715 16.58 -33.81 16.57
CA ASP A 715 16.86 -32.84 15.49
C ASP A 715 15.88 -32.98 14.31
N HIS A 716 15.24 -34.14 14.20
CA HIS A 716 14.36 -34.51 13.08
C HIS A 716 13.12 -35.24 13.61
N TYR A 717 12.10 -34.47 13.98
CA TYR A 717 10.84 -35.03 14.46
C TYR A 717 10.10 -35.79 13.34
N THR A 718 10.03 -37.11 13.49
CA THR A 718 9.32 -38.00 12.54
C THR A 718 8.26 -38.86 13.22
N LYS A 719 8.38 -39.09 14.53
CA LYS A 719 7.48 -39.94 15.32
C LYS A 719 7.32 -39.40 16.75
N SER A 720 6.13 -39.61 17.30
CA SER A 720 5.80 -39.27 18.70
C SER A 720 6.71 -39.98 19.69
N LEU A 721 7.05 -39.30 20.78
CA LEU A 721 7.77 -39.92 21.89
C LEU A 721 6.78 -40.72 22.76
N ASN A 722 6.98 -42.03 22.90
CA ASN A 722 6.23 -42.83 23.87
C ASN A 722 6.92 -42.77 25.24
N THR A 723 6.14 -42.51 26.28
CA THR A 723 6.59 -42.48 27.67
C THR A 723 5.73 -43.41 28.52
N GLU A 724 6.38 -44.23 29.34
CA GLU A 724 5.72 -45.20 30.23
C GLU A 724 5.75 -44.71 31.67
N TRP A 725 4.63 -44.87 32.38
CA TRP A 725 4.43 -44.30 33.71
C TRP A 725 3.85 -45.30 34.70
N ALA A 726 4.42 -45.39 35.90
CA ALA A 726 3.78 -45.99 37.07
C ALA A 726 3.09 -44.91 37.90
N SER A 727 1.93 -45.23 38.50
CA SER A 727 1.18 -44.32 39.37
C SER A 727 0.80 -44.97 40.71
N TRP A 728 0.85 -44.19 41.79
CA TRP A 728 0.41 -44.59 43.13
C TRP A 728 -0.88 -43.88 43.55
N PRO A 729 -1.60 -44.37 44.58
CA PRO A 729 -2.82 -43.74 45.08
C PRO A 729 -2.62 -42.25 45.38
N GLY A 730 -3.56 -41.44 44.89
CA GLY A 730 -3.55 -39.99 45.03
C GLY A 730 -4.40 -39.32 43.95
N SER A 731 -4.51 -38.00 44.04
CA SER A 731 -5.26 -37.18 43.09
C SER A 731 -4.62 -35.81 42.92
N GLY A 732 -5.10 -35.07 41.93
CA GLY A 732 -4.64 -33.71 41.66
C GLY A 732 -3.19 -33.65 41.17
N PRO A 733 -2.44 -32.58 41.49
CA PRO A 733 -1.10 -32.31 40.95
C PRO A 733 -0.05 -33.40 41.24
N ALA A 734 -0.31 -34.27 42.23
CA ALA A 734 0.57 -35.38 42.55
C ALA A 734 0.55 -36.49 41.48
N ASN A 735 -0.49 -36.54 40.64
CA ASN A 735 -0.74 -37.55 39.62
C ASN A 735 -0.80 -36.94 38.20
N THR A 736 -0.17 -35.78 37.99
CA THR A 736 -0.14 -35.10 36.68
C THR A 736 1.25 -35.10 36.08
N VAL A 737 1.31 -35.24 34.75
CA VAL A 737 2.50 -34.98 33.95
C VAL A 737 2.31 -33.66 33.21
N THR A 738 3.28 -32.77 33.31
CA THR A 738 3.33 -31.51 32.56
C THR A 738 4.49 -31.57 31.60
N VAL A 739 4.20 -31.34 30.32
CA VAL A 739 5.16 -31.37 29.23
C VAL A 739 5.19 -30.01 28.58
N LYS A 740 6.37 -29.41 28.49
CA LYS A 740 6.61 -28.22 27.68
C LYS A 740 7.35 -28.65 26.41
N ALA A 741 6.75 -28.41 25.25
CA ALA A 741 7.38 -28.58 23.96
C ALA A 741 7.92 -27.24 23.44
N THR A 742 9.14 -27.25 22.92
CA THR A 742 9.78 -26.08 22.32
C THR A 742 10.34 -26.48 20.96
N THR A 743 9.97 -25.71 19.93
CA THR A 743 10.55 -25.71 18.58
C THR A 743 11.26 -24.37 18.36
N PRO A 744 11.99 -24.15 17.25
CA PRO A 744 12.66 -22.87 17.01
C PRO A 744 11.72 -21.66 17.05
N SER A 745 10.46 -21.81 16.62
CA SER A 745 9.53 -20.68 16.48
C SER A 745 8.31 -20.72 17.40
N ARG A 746 8.02 -21.88 18.01
CA ARG A 746 6.83 -22.11 18.83
C ARG A 746 7.13 -22.88 20.10
N TYR A 747 6.34 -22.63 21.13
CA TYR A 747 6.32 -23.46 22.32
C TYR A 747 4.88 -23.74 22.77
N ASP A 748 4.70 -24.81 23.53
CA ASP A 748 3.44 -25.18 24.12
C ASP A 748 3.66 -25.91 25.44
N THR A 749 2.71 -25.84 26.35
CA THR A 749 2.75 -26.55 27.63
C THR A 749 1.41 -27.21 27.88
N ASP A 750 1.40 -28.54 27.86
CA ASP A 750 0.22 -29.36 28.10
C ASP A 750 0.39 -30.16 29.39
N THR A 751 -0.73 -30.49 30.04
CA THR A 751 -0.75 -31.27 31.28
C THR A 751 -1.82 -32.35 31.20
N ALA A 752 -1.44 -33.58 31.48
CA ALA A 752 -2.35 -34.72 31.49
C ALA A 752 -2.33 -35.45 32.85
N PRO A 753 -3.51 -35.80 33.40
CA PRO A 753 -3.57 -36.67 34.56
C PRO A 753 -3.23 -38.12 34.18
N ILE A 754 -2.60 -38.82 35.11
CA ILE A 754 -2.44 -40.27 35.08
C ILE A 754 -3.27 -40.85 36.21
N PRO A 755 -4.28 -41.69 35.91
CA PRO A 755 -5.14 -42.24 36.94
C PRO A 755 -4.31 -43.11 37.91
N PRO A 756 -4.67 -43.14 39.21
CA PRO A 756 -4.01 -44.03 40.16
C PRO A 756 -4.26 -45.49 39.75
N ALA A 757 -3.23 -46.34 39.88
CA ALA A 757 -3.40 -47.78 39.71
C ALA A 757 -4.56 -48.28 40.58
N SER A 758 -5.57 -48.91 39.97
CA SER A 758 -6.71 -49.43 40.71
C SER A 758 -6.25 -50.56 41.62
N SER A 759 -6.38 -50.38 42.93
CA SER A 759 -6.06 -51.42 43.92
C SER A 759 -7.09 -52.56 43.97
N ARG A 760 -8.04 -52.63 43.03
CA ARG A 760 -9.05 -53.70 42.97
C ARG A 760 -8.63 -54.77 41.99
N ARG A 761 -8.08 -55.86 42.53
CA ARG A 761 -8.46 -57.20 42.10
C ARG A 761 -9.44 -57.75 43.12
#